data_AF-A0A135SU12-F1
#
_entry.id   AF-A0A135SU12-F1
#
_cell.length_a   1.000
_cell.length_b   1.000
_cell.length_c   1.000
_cell.angle_alpha   90.00
_cell.angle_beta   90.00
_cell.angle_gamma   90.00
#
_symmetry.space_group_name_H-M   'P 1'
#
loop_
_entity.id
_entity.type
_entity.pdbx_description
1 polymer ?
#
loop_
_entity_poly.entity_id
_entity_poly.type
_entity_poly.pdbx_seq_one_letter_code
_entity_poly.pdbx_strand_id
1 'polypeptide(L)'
;MLSAFTARPIIELKQRDKSKIETILAHGDRVFVGLNSGALRIYRLNELPPPSPTQANGSSQPTAVGSQDATETNPTTEQPKKPTDLLREVEKFSNRAIEQLAVIKEANTLVSLSNYYVSLHDLGTYEPLETLSRTKNATCFAVTSNIVKDAATGIPEIISRLAVAVRRRLLLWSWHESELSADVGEVTLPESIRTVTWASATKIVCGMNAGYVLVDVVTHEVEDINSPGSAASGGQASRFGAVSSAGMGYMGLGGYMPKPLAAKLAEGELLLAKDINSMFITDEGKPVEKRQIPWQAAPEQIGYSYPYILALQAPSKGSLEVRNPETLHLLQTIPLPGAAQLHFPPPNVSLAHAGKGFHISSDRCVWKMGATDYDSQIDELVEKGKYDEAVSILNMLEDALLRNKKETLREVKMLKAEMLFKQKKFYDSMDLFNEDDVHAPPERVLKLFPPSIAGEMSGWAHGAQPDESGSDEKESEEEPPQKTNGDKPKEDAAETPASPAKGGVGFAKLFMGSRKTVQPDAASIISKKDTIDVEETGSIRSKATENLPLEGEELLAAVTSLAGYLVGTRTRLQRVIDPSTGKLKRTDTNGSNEETMKSFMSGSHDDESGSQLEGEIRRTSRIVDTALFRTYMMTRPALAGPLFRLPNFCDPDVVNEALLSHSRYNELVDFFSGKKLHSQALELLKRFGTAETPDEAAPGLHGPQRTVIYLQTLPPSEIDLILQYSEWTLRADPKLAMEVFIADSENAETLPRGRIARFLGGIDPGLEVQYLEHIISELDESTPDFHNRLVELFIKHLKEKKRDDEWDAEMDRFVQFLKTSSQYSLSKAFSLIPRDDPAFYEAQAIVLSNMGSHKQALEIYVFKMKNYAKAEEYCNIVHKSRDSRPSSPDQSRRPSSADDPEDSAPSIYHTLLSLYLTPPSPHKPAHDPALELLSRHGSRLPAASTLSLIPDDLPVRDLESYFRGRIRSANSVVNESRIVARLRDTELVSTQALLLLGDGIPGGQGGRNRRVTITEERLCGACHKRLGRSVVSVLPDNNVVHYACFNKATSQRPQSSRAGNWARRFS
;
A
#
# COMPACT_ATOMS: atom_id res chain seq x y z
N MET A 1 -0.99 -21.74 -33.50
CA MET A 1 0.48 -21.85 -33.36
C MET A 1 1.07 -20.47 -33.54
N LEU A 2 2.10 -20.14 -32.75
CA LEU A 2 2.94 -18.95 -32.88
C LEU A 2 3.88 -19.10 -34.08
N SER A 3 4.38 -18.00 -34.64
CA SER A 3 5.36 -17.95 -35.72
C SER A 3 6.70 -17.36 -35.25
N ALA A 4 7.37 -18.04 -34.32
CA ALA A 4 8.63 -17.60 -33.70
C ALA A 4 9.83 -17.64 -34.65
N PHE A 5 9.87 -18.65 -35.55
CA PHE A 5 10.93 -18.80 -36.55
C PHE A 5 10.37 -18.97 -37.97
N THR A 6 11.11 -18.46 -38.94
CA THR A 6 10.84 -18.60 -40.38
C THR A 6 11.99 -19.33 -41.06
N ALA A 7 11.69 -20.42 -41.76
CA ALA A 7 12.69 -21.23 -42.45
C ALA A 7 13.00 -20.64 -43.83
N ARG A 8 14.24 -20.21 -44.05
CA ARG A 8 14.73 -19.70 -45.35
C ARG A 8 15.77 -20.68 -45.93
N PRO A 9 15.51 -21.35 -47.07
CA PRO A 9 16.54 -22.17 -47.72
C PRO A 9 17.67 -21.26 -48.20
N ILE A 10 18.91 -21.60 -47.81
CA ILE A 10 20.12 -20.85 -48.18
C ILE A 10 21.00 -21.60 -49.17
N ILE A 11 21.02 -22.94 -49.12
CA ILE A 11 21.83 -23.81 -49.97
C ILE A 11 20.96 -24.99 -50.40
N GLU A 12 20.84 -25.22 -51.71
CA GLU A 12 20.12 -26.37 -52.27
C GLU A 12 21.01 -27.11 -53.28
N LEU A 13 21.33 -28.37 -52.98
CA LEU A 13 22.05 -29.27 -53.89
C LEU A 13 21.08 -29.84 -54.92
N LYS A 14 21.46 -29.80 -56.21
CA LYS A 14 20.58 -30.26 -57.28
C LYS A 14 20.39 -31.77 -57.17
N GLN A 15 19.21 -32.26 -57.55
CA GLN A 15 18.89 -33.69 -57.47
C GLN A 15 19.80 -34.59 -58.34
N ARG A 16 20.53 -34.00 -59.30
CA ARG A 16 21.56 -34.67 -60.13
C ARG A 16 22.92 -34.81 -59.42
N ASP A 17 23.17 -34.06 -58.35
CA ASP A 17 24.40 -34.16 -57.58
C ASP A 17 24.38 -35.42 -56.71
N LYS A 18 25.47 -36.20 -56.80
CA LYS A 18 25.71 -37.41 -55.98
C LYS A 18 26.15 -37.09 -54.55
N SER A 19 26.63 -35.86 -54.32
CA SER A 19 27.03 -35.36 -53.01
C SER A 19 25.80 -35.16 -52.12
N LYS A 20 25.88 -35.68 -50.89
CA LYS A 20 24.94 -35.38 -49.80
C LYS A 20 25.65 -34.53 -48.76
N ILE A 21 24.89 -33.67 -48.09
CA ILE A 21 25.33 -32.93 -46.91
C ILE A 21 25.30 -33.89 -45.71
N GLU A 22 26.44 -34.06 -45.04
CA GLU A 22 26.55 -34.87 -43.83
C GLU A 22 26.70 -34.00 -42.57
N THR A 23 27.43 -32.87 -42.67
CA THR A 23 27.56 -31.92 -41.58
C THR A 23 27.64 -30.47 -42.06
N ILE A 24 27.15 -29.54 -41.24
CA ILE A 24 27.30 -28.10 -41.44
C ILE A 24 28.01 -27.44 -40.25
N LEU A 25 28.73 -26.35 -40.52
CA LEU A 25 29.33 -25.46 -39.52
C LEU A 25 29.23 -24.01 -39.99
N ALA A 26 28.54 -23.17 -39.22
CA ALA A 26 28.44 -21.73 -39.49
C ALA A 26 29.45 -20.95 -38.63
N HIS A 27 30.28 -20.12 -39.27
CA HIS A 27 31.28 -19.29 -38.60
C HIS A 27 31.43 -17.93 -39.32
N GLY A 28 31.08 -16.84 -38.63
CA GLY A 28 31.10 -15.49 -39.22
C GLY A 28 30.07 -15.35 -40.35
N ASP A 29 30.51 -14.90 -41.52
CA ASP A 29 29.72 -14.84 -42.77
C ASP A 29 29.83 -16.12 -43.62
N ARG A 30 30.51 -17.17 -43.12
CA ARG A 30 30.79 -18.41 -43.86
C ARG A 30 30.01 -19.60 -43.32
N VAL A 31 29.54 -20.45 -44.23
CA VAL A 31 28.96 -21.77 -43.93
C VAL A 31 29.82 -22.83 -44.59
N PHE A 32 30.46 -23.64 -43.74
CA PHE A 32 31.20 -24.83 -44.10
C PHE A 32 30.22 -26.01 -44.21
N VAL A 33 30.25 -26.71 -45.34
CA VAL A 33 29.38 -27.85 -45.65
C VAL A 33 30.27 -29.04 -45.95
N GLY A 34 30.28 -30.01 -45.03
CA GLY A 34 30.96 -31.28 -45.18
C GLY A 34 30.09 -32.27 -45.94
N LEU A 35 30.64 -32.84 -47.01
CA LEU A 35 29.92 -33.75 -47.90
C LEU A 35 30.29 -35.22 -47.64
N ASN A 36 29.37 -36.12 -48.01
CA ASN A 36 29.56 -37.57 -47.96
C ASN A 36 30.75 -38.08 -48.80
N SER A 37 31.17 -37.31 -49.80
CA SER A 37 32.34 -37.55 -50.63
C SER A 37 33.67 -37.25 -49.95
N GLY A 38 33.68 -36.58 -48.80
CA GLY A 38 34.88 -36.06 -48.15
C GLY A 38 35.36 -34.70 -48.67
N ALA A 39 34.56 -34.05 -49.53
CA ALA A 39 34.80 -32.68 -49.97
C ALA A 39 34.20 -31.67 -48.98
N LEU A 40 34.91 -30.56 -48.77
CA LEU A 40 34.45 -29.42 -47.97
C LEU A 40 34.06 -28.26 -48.89
N ARG A 41 32.81 -27.81 -48.85
CA ARG A 41 32.33 -26.61 -49.56
C ARG A 41 32.18 -25.45 -48.60
N ILE A 42 32.60 -24.27 -49.02
CA ILE A 42 32.59 -23.05 -48.20
C ILE A 42 31.74 -22.02 -48.92
N TYR A 43 30.59 -21.70 -48.36
CA TYR A 43 29.66 -20.71 -48.87
C TYR A 43 29.78 -19.41 -48.07
N ARG A 44 29.65 -18.27 -48.73
CA ARG A 44 29.39 -16.98 -48.09
C ARG A 44 27.88 -16.77 -47.99
N LEU A 45 27.40 -16.33 -46.83
CA LEU A 45 26.05 -15.82 -46.66
C LEU A 45 26.01 -14.36 -47.09
N ASN A 46 25.17 -14.04 -48.08
CA ASN A 46 24.90 -12.65 -48.44
C ASN A 46 23.87 -12.05 -47.48
N GLU A 47 24.06 -10.79 -47.10
CA GLU A 47 23.05 -10.05 -46.33
C GLU A 47 21.84 -9.76 -47.21
N LEU A 48 20.78 -10.56 -47.01
CA LEU A 48 19.47 -10.37 -47.60
C LEU A 48 18.55 -9.63 -46.63
N PRO A 49 17.60 -8.80 -47.13
CA PRO A 49 16.70 -8.03 -46.28
C PRO A 49 15.85 -8.91 -45.33
N PRO A 50 15.37 -8.32 -44.21
CA PRO A 50 14.51 -8.99 -43.25
C PRO A 50 13.21 -9.50 -43.91
N PRO A 51 12.58 -10.54 -43.36
CA PRO A 51 11.37 -11.12 -43.93
C PRO A 51 10.16 -10.16 -43.85
N SER A 52 9.59 -9.83 -45.00
CA SER A 52 8.21 -9.35 -45.07
C SER A 52 7.25 -10.53 -44.78
N PRO A 53 6.21 -10.34 -43.94
CA PRO A 53 5.45 -11.45 -43.34
C PRO A 53 4.42 -12.14 -44.25
N THR A 54 4.48 -11.98 -45.58
CA THR A 54 3.31 -12.18 -46.47
C THR A 54 3.41 -13.31 -47.51
N GLN A 55 4.31 -14.28 -47.35
CA GLN A 55 4.35 -15.48 -48.22
C GLN A 55 4.45 -16.78 -47.42
N ALA A 56 3.29 -17.29 -47.01
CA ALA A 56 3.13 -18.67 -46.57
C ALA A 56 2.64 -19.55 -47.74
N ASN A 57 3.24 -20.74 -47.86
CA ASN A 57 2.78 -21.91 -48.62
C ASN A 57 2.38 -21.72 -50.10
N GLY A 58 3.28 -22.09 -51.02
CA GLY A 58 2.94 -22.29 -52.44
C GLY A 58 3.96 -23.15 -53.17
N SER A 59 3.57 -24.35 -53.58
CA SER A 59 4.36 -25.18 -54.50
C SER A 59 4.42 -24.56 -55.89
N SER A 60 5.58 -24.61 -56.56
CA SER A 60 5.71 -24.18 -57.96
C SER A 60 6.48 -25.19 -58.81
N GLN A 61 5.78 -25.77 -59.79
CA GLN A 61 6.40 -26.30 -61.00
C GLN A 61 6.55 -25.17 -62.03
N PRO A 62 7.53 -25.22 -62.93
CA PRO A 62 7.69 -24.20 -63.95
C PRO A 62 6.88 -24.52 -65.21
N THR A 63 6.05 -23.58 -65.66
CA THR A 63 5.59 -23.47 -67.05
C THR A 63 5.90 -22.08 -67.57
N ALA A 64 6.31 -22.00 -68.84
CA ALA A 64 6.75 -20.79 -69.51
C ALA A 64 5.73 -20.33 -70.58
N VAL A 65 6.06 -19.25 -71.29
CA VAL A 65 5.27 -18.50 -72.30
C VAL A 65 4.25 -17.53 -71.66
N GLY A 66 4.20 -16.23 -71.98
CA GLY A 66 5.09 -15.38 -72.80
C GLY A 66 4.32 -14.44 -73.74
N SER A 67 4.45 -13.12 -73.53
CA SER A 67 4.16 -12.05 -74.52
C SER A 67 4.60 -10.68 -73.97
N GLN A 68 4.71 -9.68 -74.85
CA GLN A 68 5.50 -8.46 -74.65
C GLN A 68 4.65 -7.18 -74.55
N ASP A 69 5.37 -6.11 -74.18
CA ASP A 69 5.15 -4.66 -74.41
C ASP A 69 4.78 -3.83 -73.18
N ALA A 70 5.33 -2.64 -72.91
CA ALA A 70 6.60 -1.95 -73.18
C ALA A 70 6.33 -0.46 -72.93
N THR A 71 6.94 0.16 -71.91
CA THR A 71 7.43 1.55 -71.96
C THR A 71 8.25 1.89 -70.71
N GLU A 72 9.51 2.27 -70.95
CA GLU A 72 10.32 3.26 -70.23
C GLU A 72 10.18 3.43 -68.71
N THR A 73 11.17 2.92 -67.98
CA THR A 73 12.12 3.76 -67.20
C THR A 73 13.29 2.90 -66.73
N ASN A 74 14.51 3.44 -66.74
CA ASN A 74 15.67 2.74 -66.15
C ASN A 74 15.57 2.78 -64.62
N PRO A 75 15.55 1.61 -63.97
CA PRO A 75 16.54 1.35 -62.93
C PRO A 75 17.43 0.17 -63.33
N THR A 76 18.66 0.18 -62.85
CA THR A 76 19.60 -0.94 -62.96
C THR A 76 18.96 -2.22 -62.44
N THR A 77 18.77 -3.20 -63.32
CA THR A 77 18.34 -4.56 -62.96
C THR A 77 19.43 -5.27 -62.16
N GLU A 78 19.44 -5.05 -60.85
CA GLU A 78 20.08 -5.99 -59.93
C GLU A 78 19.39 -7.35 -60.11
N GLN A 79 20.14 -8.35 -60.61
CA GLN A 79 19.69 -9.74 -60.53
C GLN A 79 19.45 -10.10 -59.06
N PRO A 80 18.47 -10.97 -58.74
CA PRO A 80 18.27 -11.42 -57.36
C PRO A 80 19.55 -12.07 -56.85
N LYS A 81 20.24 -11.37 -55.94
CA LYS A 81 21.48 -11.84 -55.31
C LYS A 81 21.19 -13.19 -54.67
N LYS A 82 21.96 -14.22 -55.05
CA LYS A 82 21.79 -15.56 -54.49
C LYS A 82 21.98 -15.50 -52.97
N PRO A 83 21.20 -16.27 -52.19
CA PRO A 83 21.31 -16.26 -50.73
C PRO A 83 22.71 -16.68 -50.25
N THR A 84 23.40 -17.51 -51.03
CA THR A 84 24.80 -17.85 -50.82
C THR A 84 25.60 -17.87 -52.11
N ASP A 85 26.87 -17.48 -52.01
CA ASP A 85 27.88 -17.67 -53.05
C ASP A 85 28.92 -18.71 -52.60
N LEU A 86 29.24 -19.69 -53.45
CA LEU A 86 30.28 -20.67 -53.18
C LEU A 86 31.65 -20.02 -53.33
N LEU A 87 32.40 -19.86 -52.23
CA LEU A 87 33.73 -19.25 -52.22
C LEU A 87 34.82 -20.24 -52.64
N ARG A 88 34.76 -21.47 -52.11
CA ARG A 88 35.81 -22.48 -52.28
C ARG A 88 35.25 -23.88 -52.08
N GLU A 89 35.76 -24.83 -52.87
CA GLU A 89 35.53 -26.26 -52.72
C GLU A 89 36.89 -26.95 -52.55
N VAL A 90 37.01 -27.80 -51.53
CA VAL A 90 38.23 -28.55 -51.20
C VAL A 90 37.92 -30.04 -51.35
N GLU A 91 38.13 -30.56 -52.57
CA GLU A 91 37.73 -31.92 -52.96
C GLU A 91 38.47 -33.04 -52.21
N LYS A 92 39.68 -32.75 -51.69
CA LYS A 92 40.55 -33.70 -50.98
C LYS A 92 40.70 -33.37 -49.48
N PHE A 93 39.67 -32.77 -48.87
CA PHE A 93 39.70 -32.45 -47.44
C PHE A 93 39.76 -33.72 -46.58
N SER A 94 38.96 -34.74 -46.91
CA SER A 94 39.04 -36.06 -46.27
C SER A 94 38.81 -37.21 -47.27
N ASN A 95 39.34 -38.39 -46.96
CA ASN A 95 39.20 -39.60 -47.80
C ASN A 95 37.82 -40.28 -47.68
N ARG A 96 36.94 -39.78 -46.80
CA ARG A 96 35.59 -40.28 -46.49
C ARG A 96 34.71 -39.11 -46.06
N ALA A 97 33.40 -39.36 -45.94
CA ALA A 97 32.42 -38.47 -45.34
C ALA A 97 32.95 -37.73 -44.09
N ILE A 98 32.62 -36.44 -44.02
CA ILE A 98 32.93 -35.56 -42.89
C ILE A 98 31.74 -35.65 -41.94
N GLU A 99 31.91 -36.31 -40.80
CA GLU A 99 30.81 -36.61 -39.86
C GLU A 99 30.52 -35.43 -38.92
N GLN A 100 31.55 -34.67 -38.55
CA GLN A 100 31.41 -33.50 -37.67
C GLN A 100 32.51 -32.46 -37.95
N LEU A 101 32.16 -31.18 -37.86
CA LEU A 101 33.07 -30.03 -37.97
C LEU A 101 32.91 -29.11 -36.75
N ALA A 102 34.02 -28.48 -36.31
CA ALA A 102 33.98 -27.33 -35.41
C ALA A 102 35.20 -26.41 -35.65
N VAL A 103 35.17 -25.19 -35.14
CA VAL A 103 36.29 -24.24 -35.19
C VAL A 103 36.75 -23.87 -33.79
N ILE A 104 38.06 -23.98 -33.55
CA ILE A 104 38.75 -23.38 -32.41
C ILE A 104 39.27 -22.03 -32.91
N LYS A 105 38.52 -20.96 -32.63
CA LYS A 105 38.78 -19.62 -33.17
C LYS A 105 40.15 -19.09 -32.74
N GLU A 106 40.49 -19.23 -31.46
CA GLU A 106 41.72 -18.68 -30.87
C GLU A 106 42.97 -19.33 -31.47
N ALA A 107 42.94 -20.65 -31.70
CA ALA A 107 44.01 -21.39 -32.37
C ALA A 107 43.93 -21.38 -33.91
N ASN A 108 43.07 -20.55 -34.51
CA ASN A 108 42.78 -20.50 -35.95
C ASN A 108 42.62 -21.89 -36.61
N THR A 109 41.99 -22.85 -35.90
CA THR A 109 42.01 -24.26 -36.28
C THR A 109 40.60 -24.79 -36.60
N LEU A 110 40.44 -25.41 -37.76
CA LEU A 110 39.26 -26.17 -38.17
C LEU A 110 39.44 -27.65 -37.78
N VAL A 111 38.59 -28.12 -36.87
CA VAL A 111 38.56 -29.50 -36.38
C VAL A 111 37.56 -30.30 -37.21
N SER A 112 37.97 -31.46 -37.73
CA SER A 112 37.07 -32.37 -38.46
C SER A 112 37.15 -33.80 -37.95
N LEU A 113 36.00 -34.47 -37.84
CA LEU A 113 35.89 -35.90 -37.65
C LEU A 113 35.62 -36.56 -38.99
N SER A 114 36.56 -37.37 -39.46
CA SER A 114 36.38 -38.20 -40.66
C SER A 114 37.13 -39.52 -40.50
N ASN A 115 36.59 -40.60 -41.07
CA ASN A 115 37.20 -41.94 -40.98
C ASN A 115 37.52 -42.41 -39.54
N TYR A 116 36.71 -42.00 -38.56
CA TYR A 116 36.91 -42.24 -37.11
C TYR A 116 38.22 -41.70 -36.51
N TYR A 117 38.78 -40.63 -37.10
CA TYR A 117 39.88 -39.83 -36.54
C TYR A 117 39.48 -38.36 -36.50
N VAL A 118 40.00 -37.64 -35.52
CA VAL A 118 39.95 -36.17 -35.47
C VAL A 118 41.22 -35.60 -36.09
N SER A 119 41.05 -34.72 -37.08
CA SER A 119 42.12 -33.99 -37.75
C SER A 119 41.93 -32.48 -37.61
N LEU A 120 43.05 -31.80 -37.37
CA LEU A 120 43.19 -30.36 -37.24
C LEU A 120 43.68 -29.80 -38.58
N HIS A 121 43.03 -28.75 -39.06
CA HIS A 121 43.38 -28.03 -40.29
C HIS A 121 43.49 -26.54 -39.99
N ASP A 122 44.29 -25.81 -40.75
CA ASP A 122 44.34 -24.35 -40.63
C ASP A 122 43.05 -23.71 -41.21
N LEU A 123 42.45 -22.79 -40.47
CA LEU A 123 41.19 -22.11 -40.84
C LEU A 123 41.38 -21.10 -42.00
N GLY A 124 42.61 -20.67 -42.28
CA GLY A 124 42.91 -19.79 -43.41
C GLY A 124 43.09 -20.54 -44.73
N THR A 125 43.99 -21.52 -44.75
CA THR A 125 44.42 -22.27 -45.94
C THR A 125 43.56 -23.51 -46.22
N TYR A 126 42.96 -24.10 -45.18
CA TYR A 126 42.29 -25.41 -45.15
C TYR A 126 43.23 -26.61 -45.36
N GLU A 127 44.54 -26.42 -45.16
CA GLU A 127 45.52 -27.51 -45.20
C GLU A 127 45.57 -28.27 -43.86
N PRO A 128 45.83 -29.60 -43.87
CA PRO A 128 45.91 -30.40 -42.66
C PRO A 128 47.17 -30.07 -41.85
N LEU A 129 46.98 -29.70 -40.59
CA LEU A 129 48.04 -29.42 -39.62
C LEU A 129 48.50 -30.72 -38.93
N GLU A 130 47.56 -31.42 -38.30
CA GLU A 130 47.84 -32.65 -37.54
C GLU A 130 46.63 -33.60 -37.59
N THR A 131 46.88 -34.91 -37.60
CA THR A 131 45.83 -35.91 -37.35
C THR A 131 46.09 -36.58 -36.01
N LEU A 132 45.16 -36.43 -35.06
CA LEU A 132 45.32 -36.87 -33.68
C LEU A 132 45.26 -38.39 -33.59
N SER A 133 46.39 -39.07 -33.74
CA SER A 133 46.49 -40.54 -33.83
C SER A 133 45.85 -41.29 -32.65
N ARG A 134 45.84 -40.69 -31.45
CA ARG A 134 45.18 -41.20 -30.24
C ARG A 134 43.65 -41.30 -30.37
N THR A 135 43.03 -40.58 -31.31
CA THR A 135 41.56 -40.53 -31.50
C THR A 135 40.97 -41.68 -32.33
N LYS A 136 41.75 -42.71 -32.68
CA LYS A 136 41.27 -43.85 -33.50
C LYS A 136 40.01 -44.50 -32.91
N ASN A 137 38.94 -44.59 -33.70
CA ASN A 137 37.59 -44.97 -33.29
C ASN A 137 36.83 -43.86 -32.52
N ALA A 138 37.07 -42.59 -32.85
CA ALA A 138 36.27 -41.48 -32.34
C ALA A 138 34.81 -41.60 -32.81
N THR A 139 33.86 -41.31 -31.93
CA THR A 139 32.40 -41.36 -32.21
C THR A 139 31.77 -39.97 -32.33
N CYS A 140 32.27 -39.00 -31.57
CA CYS A 140 31.89 -37.59 -31.62
C CYS A 140 32.94 -36.76 -30.85
N PHE A 141 32.89 -35.44 -31.01
CA PHE A 141 33.68 -34.52 -30.21
C PHE A 141 32.89 -33.26 -29.83
N ALA A 142 33.40 -32.49 -28.88
CA ALA A 142 32.84 -31.19 -28.49
C ALA A 142 33.95 -30.18 -28.19
N VAL A 143 33.77 -28.94 -28.62
CA VAL A 143 34.72 -27.84 -28.43
C VAL A 143 34.09 -26.76 -27.54
N THR A 144 34.91 -26.16 -26.67
CA THR A 144 34.55 -24.96 -25.90
C THR A 144 35.77 -24.03 -25.78
N SER A 145 35.53 -22.73 -25.61
CA SER A 145 36.58 -21.72 -25.40
C SER A 145 36.12 -20.77 -24.29
N ASN A 146 36.89 -20.70 -23.20
CA ASN A 146 36.50 -19.97 -22.00
C ASN A 146 37.66 -19.15 -21.45
N ILE A 147 37.33 -18.04 -20.77
CA ILE A 147 38.31 -17.23 -20.03
C ILE A 147 38.41 -17.81 -18.62
N VAL A 148 39.56 -18.36 -18.27
CA VAL A 148 39.84 -18.96 -16.95
C VAL A 148 40.91 -18.12 -16.27
N LYS A 149 40.73 -17.75 -15.00
CA LYS A 149 41.80 -17.09 -14.25
C LYS A 149 42.79 -18.16 -13.78
N ASP A 150 44.05 -18.01 -14.14
CA ASP A 150 45.10 -18.88 -13.62
C ASP A 150 45.18 -18.77 -12.09
N ALA A 151 45.22 -19.92 -11.42
CA ALA A 151 45.27 -20.01 -9.97
C ALA A 151 46.62 -19.57 -9.37
N ALA A 152 47.70 -19.57 -10.17
CA ALA A 152 49.03 -19.15 -9.72
C ALA A 152 49.28 -17.65 -9.86
N THR A 153 48.85 -17.04 -10.98
CA THR A 153 49.10 -15.62 -11.30
C THR A 153 47.89 -14.70 -11.13
N GLY A 154 46.67 -15.25 -11.11
CA GLY A 154 45.42 -14.48 -11.09
C GLY A 154 45.06 -13.80 -12.41
N ILE A 155 45.88 -13.99 -13.47
CA ILE A 155 45.70 -13.40 -14.79
C ILE A 155 44.61 -14.18 -15.56
N PRO A 156 43.69 -13.52 -16.27
CA PRO A 156 42.72 -14.20 -17.13
C PRO A 156 43.40 -14.75 -18.40
N GLU A 157 43.43 -16.07 -18.53
CA GLU A 157 43.92 -16.81 -19.68
C GLU A 157 42.73 -17.32 -20.54
N ILE A 158 42.88 -17.36 -21.86
CA ILE A 158 41.87 -17.94 -22.75
C ILE A 158 42.22 -19.40 -23.02
N ILE A 159 41.48 -20.33 -22.41
CA ILE A 159 41.68 -21.77 -22.57
C ILE A 159 40.60 -22.32 -23.51
N SER A 160 41.03 -22.88 -24.64
CA SER A 160 40.15 -23.67 -25.51
C SER A 160 40.32 -25.16 -25.20
N ARG A 161 39.22 -25.94 -25.21
CA ARG A 161 39.23 -27.37 -24.88
C ARG A 161 38.50 -28.17 -25.97
N LEU A 162 39.11 -29.27 -26.39
CA LEU A 162 38.52 -30.28 -27.28
C LEU A 162 38.36 -31.58 -26.49
N ALA A 163 37.12 -32.06 -26.38
CA ALA A 163 36.79 -33.35 -25.80
C ALA A 163 36.39 -34.32 -26.92
N VAL A 164 37.07 -35.47 -27.03
CA VAL A 164 36.80 -36.50 -28.05
C VAL A 164 36.38 -37.80 -27.38
N ALA A 165 35.22 -38.31 -27.77
CA ALA A 165 34.73 -39.61 -27.35
C ALA A 165 35.34 -40.74 -28.20
N VAL A 166 36.12 -41.62 -27.57
CA VAL A 166 36.76 -42.79 -28.21
C VAL A 166 36.31 -44.06 -27.48
N ARG A 167 35.22 -44.67 -27.94
CA ARG A 167 34.54 -45.78 -27.26
C ARG A 167 34.22 -45.40 -25.80
N ARG A 168 34.93 -45.99 -24.82
CA ARG A 168 34.75 -45.77 -23.37
C ARG A 168 35.64 -44.65 -22.80
N ARG A 169 36.52 -44.07 -23.61
CA ARG A 169 37.52 -43.09 -23.18
C ARG A 169 37.10 -41.70 -23.66
N LEU A 170 37.06 -40.73 -22.76
CA LEU A 170 36.99 -39.31 -23.08
C LEU A 170 38.42 -38.77 -23.09
N LEU A 171 38.89 -38.33 -24.25
CA LEU A 171 40.22 -37.74 -24.42
C LEU A 171 40.10 -36.23 -24.51
N LEU A 172 40.97 -35.51 -23.82
CA LEU A 172 40.87 -34.08 -23.55
C LEU A 172 42.15 -33.37 -23.97
N TRP A 173 42.03 -32.42 -24.90
CA TRP A 173 43.11 -31.51 -25.30
C TRP A 173 42.78 -30.09 -24.87
N SER A 174 43.76 -29.36 -24.35
CA SER A 174 43.67 -27.92 -24.10
C SER A 174 44.61 -27.13 -25.02
N TRP A 175 44.17 -25.93 -25.40
CA TRP A 175 45.03 -24.90 -25.96
C TRP A 175 45.17 -23.79 -24.93
N HIS A 176 46.41 -23.41 -24.67
CA HIS A 176 46.83 -22.35 -23.76
C HIS A 176 47.51 -21.26 -24.60
N GLU A 177 47.05 -20.02 -24.48
CA GLU A 177 47.51 -18.88 -25.32
C GLU A 177 47.55 -19.16 -26.85
N SER A 178 46.66 -20.04 -27.34
CA SER A 178 46.59 -20.54 -28.73
C SER A 178 47.57 -21.67 -29.11
N GLU A 179 48.48 -22.06 -28.23
CA GLU A 179 49.36 -23.23 -28.41
C GLU A 179 48.69 -24.51 -27.86
N LEU A 180 48.91 -25.64 -28.54
CA LEU A 180 48.37 -26.94 -28.10
C LEU A 180 49.18 -27.50 -26.93
N SER A 181 48.52 -27.82 -25.82
CA SER A 181 49.15 -28.50 -24.68
C SER A 181 49.70 -29.87 -25.08
N ALA A 182 50.90 -30.18 -24.61
CA ALA A 182 51.48 -31.51 -24.74
C ALA A 182 50.81 -32.56 -23.82
N ASP A 183 50.12 -32.11 -22.77
CA ASP A 183 49.37 -33.00 -21.89
C ASP A 183 47.96 -33.27 -22.45
N VAL A 184 47.53 -34.52 -22.36
CA VAL A 184 46.27 -35.01 -22.93
C VAL A 184 45.54 -35.79 -21.86
N GLY A 185 44.54 -35.15 -21.26
CA GLY A 185 43.70 -35.75 -20.23
C GLY A 185 42.92 -36.95 -20.77
N GLU A 186 42.74 -37.96 -19.92
CA GLU A 186 42.01 -39.18 -20.25
C GLU A 186 41.13 -39.61 -19.08
N VAL A 187 39.82 -39.71 -19.34
CA VAL A 187 38.83 -40.23 -18.40
C VAL A 187 38.17 -41.48 -18.98
N THR A 188 38.14 -42.58 -18.22
CA THR A 188 37.52 -43.84 -18.66
C THR A 188 36.17 -44.05 -18.01
N LEU A 189 35.13 -44.22 -18.83
CA LEU A 189 33.74 -44.37 -18.41
C LEU A 189 33.27 -45.84 -18.41
N PRO A 190 32.16 -46.15 -17.69
CA PRO A 190 31.62 -47.51 -17.63
C PRO A 190 31.14 -48.06 -18.99
N GLU A 191 30.64 -47.19 -19.88
CA GLU A 191 30.12 -47.57 -21.20
C GLU A 191 30.68 -46.72 -22.34
N SER A 192 30.31 -47.06 -23.58
CA SER A 192 30.68 -46.30 -24.76
C SER A 192 29.91 -44.97 -24.86
N ILE A 193 30.64 -43.88 -25.01
CA ILE A 193 30.12 -42.53 -25.16
C ILE A 193 29.52 -42.36 -26.56
N ARG A 194 28.26 -41.91 -26.62
CA ARG A 194 27.53 -41.61 -27.86
C ARG A 194 27.36 -40.13 -28.13
N THR A 195 27.35 -39.31 -27.07
CA THR A 195 27.26 -37.85 -27.16
C THR A 195 28.09 -37.20 -26.06
N VAL A 196 28.61 -36.02 -26.37
CA VAL A 196 29.42 -35.18 -25.49
C VAL A 196 28.88 -33.76 -25.62
N THR A 197 28.54 -33.15 -24.49
CA THR A 197 28.01 -31.77 -24.44
C THR A 197 28.63 -31.05 -23.25
N TRP A 198 29.19 -29.86 -23.48
CA TRP A 198 29.72 -29.03 -22.40
C TRP A 198 28.57 -28.45 -21.58
N ALA A 199 28.56 -28.72 -20.27
CA ALA A 199 27.66 -28.06 -19.32
C ALA A 199 28.27 -26.72 -18.88
N SER A 200 29.49 -26.75 -18.34
CA SER A 200 30.22 -25.56 -17.93
C SER A 200 31.58 -25.51 -18.65
N ALA A 201 32.42 -24.52 -18.31
CA ALA A 201 33.78 -24.41 -18.84
C ALA A 201 34.67 -25.63 -18.51
N THR A 202 34.41 -26.27 -17.37
CA THR A 202 35.14 -27.46 -16.88
C THR A 202 34.32 -28.74 -16.90
N LYS A 203 32.99 -28.69 -16.95
CA LYS A 203 32.13 -29.88 -16.81
C LYS A 203 31.48 -30.30 -18.12
N ILE A 204 31.52 -31.60 -18.40
CA ILE A 204 30.98 -32.24 -19.61
C ILE A 204 29.92 -33.26 -19.23
N VAL A 205 28.76 -33.21 -19.88
CA VAL A 205 27.78 -34.32 -19.87
C VAL A 205 28.14 -35.31 -20.98
N CYS A 206 28.37 -36.57 -20.60
CA CYS A 206 28.57 -37.70 -21.49
C CYS A 206 27.31 -38.58 -21.54
N GLY A 207 26.70 -38.70 -22.73
CA GLY A 207 25.55 -39.56 -22.97
C GLY A 207 25.95 -40.98 -23.36
N MET A 208 25.42 -41.97 -22.66
CA MET A 208 25.69 -43.41 -22.82
C MET A 208 24.38 -44.22 -22.97
N ASN A 209 24.52 -45.52 -23.28
CA ASN A 209 23.37 -46.41 -23.43
C ASN A 209 22.66 -46.72 -22.09
N ALA A 210 23.37 -46.71 -20.97
CA ALA A 210 22.80 -46.86 -19.62
C ALA A 210 22.46 -45.52 -18.91
N GLY A 211 22.62 -44.36 -19.58
CA GLY A 211 22.22 -43.06 -19.02
C GLY A 211 23.25 -41.96 -19.24
N TYR A 212 23.27 -40.97 -18.34
CA TYR A 212 24.15 -39.81 -18.41
C TYR A 212 25.11 -39.74 -17.23
N VAL A 213 26.30 -39.18 -17.50
CA VAL A 213 27.36 -38.96 -16.52
C VAL A 213 27.91 -37.55 -16.71
N LEU A 214 28.17 -36.86 -15.61
CA LEU A 214 28.91 -35.60 -15.58
C LEU A 214 30.39 -35.90 -15.33
N VAL A 215 31.27 -35.29 -16.11
CA VAL A 215 32.73 -35.41 -15.98
C VAL A 215 33.31 -34.02 -15.76
N ASP A 216 34.06 -33.83 -14.68
CA ASP A 216 34.88 -32.62 -14.53
C ASP A 216 36.25 -32.84 -15.20
N VAL A 217 36.57 -31.97 -16.14
CA VAL A 217 37.77 -32.01 -16.99
C VAL A 217 39.03 -31.61 -16.23
N VAL A 218 38.91 -30.95 -15.07
CA VAL A 218 40.04 -30.51 -14.26
C VAL A 218 40.34 -31.51 -13.14
N THR A 219 39.33 -32.04 -12.45
CA THR A 219 39.54 -33.03 -11.37
C THR A 219 39.56 -34.48 -11.88
N HIS A 220 39.11 -34.71 -13.12
CA HIS A 220 38.83 -36.05 -13.69
C HIS A 220 37.78 -36.85 -12.90
N GLU A 221 36.98 -36.19 -12.05
CA GLU A 221 35.88 -36.81 -11.30
C GLU A 221 34.69 -37.11 -12.21
N VAL A 222 33.96 -38.17 -11.87
CA VAL A 222 32.91 -38.78 -12.69
C VAL A 222 31.68 -39.02 -11.83
N GLU A 223 30.62 -38.25 -12.07
CA GLU A 223 29.37 -38.29 -11.29
C GLU A 223 28.20 -38.84 -12.13
N ASP A 224 27.40 -39.71 -11.54
CA ASP A 224 26.22 -40.30 -12.19
C ASP A 224 25.00 -39.39 -12.08
N ILE A 225 24.35 -39.10 -13.21
CA ILE A 225 23.12 -38.29 -13.23
C ILE A 225 21.92 -39.20 -12.96
N ASN A 226 21.33 -39.06 -11.78
CA ASN A 226 20.27 -39.92 -11.25
C ASN A 226 18.86 -39.39 -11.56
N SER A 227 17.89 -40.31 -11.66
CA SER A 227 16.49 -39.94 -11.93
C SER A 227 15.79 -39.35 -10.70
N PRO A 228 14.91 -38.33 -10.83
CA PRO A 228 14.11 -37.83 -9.72
C PRO A 228 13.16 -38.92 -9.22
N GLY A 229 13.03 -39.07 -7.90
CA GLY A 229 12.13 -40.07 -7.29
C GLY A 229 12.59 -41.54 -7.36
N SER A 230 13.78 -41.85 -7.90
CA SER A 230 14.28 -43.25 -7.94
C SER A 230 14.90 -43.72 -6.61
N ALA A 231 14.05 -43.77 -5.58
CA ALA A 231 14.33 -44.41 -4.29
C ALA A 231 13.45 -45.67 -4.12
N ALA A 232 13.64 -46.66 -5.00
CA ALA A 232 12.96 -47.95 -4.93
C ALA A 232 13.89 -49.03 -4.31
N SER A 233 13.42 -49.63 -3.21
CA SER A 233 13.89 -50.88 -2.58
C SER A 233 15.14 -51.55 -3.18
N GLY A 234 16.33 -51.20 -2.69
CA GLY A 234 17.58 -51.85 -3.14
C GLY A 234 18.89 -51.11 -2.83
N GLY A 235 18.85 -49.83 -2.45
CA GLY A 235 20.04 -49.10 -1.99
C GLY A 235 20.97 -48.56 -3.09
N GLN A 236 20.62 -48.71 -4.37
CA GLN A 236 21.29 -48.02 -5.48
C GLN A 236 20.28 -47.11 -6.21
N ALA A 237 20.65 -45.84 -6.40
CA ALA A 237 19.88 -44.90 -7.23
C ALA A 237 19.99 -45.28 -8.71
N SER A 238 18.87 -45.23 -9.44
CA SER A 238 18.87 -45.58 -10.86
C SER A 238 19.23 -44.38 -11.75
N ARG A 239 20.29 -44.54 -12.56
CA ARG A 239 20.77 -43.55 -13.54
C ARG A 239 19.66 -43.15 -14.52
N PHE A 240 19.55 -41.87 -14.82
CA PHE A 240 18.53 -41.38 -15.74
C PHE A 240 18.72 -41.94 -17.15
N GLY A 241 17.65 -42.56 -17.67
CA GLY A 241 17.67 -43.22 -18.97
C GLY A 241 18.26 -44.64 -18.97
N ALA A 242 18.56 -45.25 -17.82
CA ALA A 242 18.99 -46.66 -17.75
C ALA A 242 17.91 -47.64 -18.26
N VAL A 243 16.64 -47.31 -18.00
CA VAL A 243 15.47 -47.99 -18.57
C VAL A 243 14.90 -47.12 -19.69
N SER A 244 14.87 -47.66 -20.91
CA SER A 244 14.21 -47.01 -22.06
C SER A 244 12.79 -47.54 -22.20
N SER A 245 11.83 -46.67 -22.51
CA SER A 245 10.41 -47.03 -22.71
C SER A 245 10.21 -48.07 -23.80
N ALA A 246 10.98 -47.99 -24.89
CA ALA A 246 11.01 -49.02 -25.94
C ALA A 246 11.66 -50.37 -25.53
N GLY A 247 12.22 -50.48 -24.31
CA GLY A 247 13.08 -51.59 -23.88
C GLY A 247 12.44 -52.70 -23.03
N MET A 248 11.15 -52.59 -22.67
CA MET A 248 10.45 -53.64 -21.90
C MET A 248 10.00 -54.86 -22.72
N GLY A 249 10.30 -54.91 -24.02
CA GLY A 249 10.09 -56.08 -24.87
C GLY A 249 11.37 -56.45 -25.64
N TYR A 250 11.63 -57.76 -25.78
CA TYR A 250 12.70 -58.34 -26.59
C TYR A 250 14.16 -58.07 -26.15
N MET A 251 14.54 -58.66 -25.01
CA MET A 251 15.94 -59.06 -24.76
C MET A 251 16.37 -60.18 -25.74
N GLY A 252 16.69 -59.83 -27.00
CA GLY A 252 17.21 -60.82 -27.96
C GLY A 252 17.33 -60.43 -29.43
N LEU A 253 16.68 -59.35 -29.88
CA LEU A 253 16.64 -58.96 -31.30
C LEU A 253 17.04 -57.49 -31.51
N GLY A 254 18.33 -57.21 -31.35
CA GLY A 254 19.04 -56.07 -31.96
C GLY A 254 18.35 -54.70 -31.95
N GLY A 255 17.58 -54.37 -30.91
CA GLY A 255 16.74 -53.18 -30.86
C GLY A 255 17.54 -51.89 -31.03
N TYR A 256 17.08 -51.02 -31.94
CA TYR A 256 17.66 -49.69 -32.13
C TYR A 256 17.50 -48.86 -30.85
N MET A 257 18.60 -48.66 -30.11
CA MET A 257 18.62 -47.76 -28.95
C MET A 257 18.77 -46.30 -29.43
N PRO A 258 17.81 -45.41 -29.11
CA PRO A 258 17.88 -44.02 -29.51
C PRO A 258 19.10 -43.31 -28.92
N LYS A 259 19.61 -42.32 -29.64
CA LYS A 259 20.78 -41.54 -29.23
C LYS A 259 20.45 -40.71 -27.98
N PRO A 260 21.27 -40.75 -26.91
CA PRO A 260 21.09 -39.85 -25.76
C PRO A 260 21.43 -38.41 -26.19
N LEU A 261 20.55 -37.46 -25.91
CA LEU A 261 20.69 -36.05 -26.29
C LEU A 261 20.80 -35.14 -25.05
N ALA A 262 21.62 -34.10 -25.16
CA ALA A 262 21.74 -33.05 -24.17
C ALA A 262 21.81 -31.69 -24.87
N ALA A 263 21.17 -30.67 -24.31
CA ALA A 263 21.26 -29.28 -24.76
C ALA A 263 21.37 -28.34 -23.55
N LYS A 264 22.26 -27.34 -23.62
CA LYS A 264 22.35 -26.29 -22.61
C LYS A 264 21.27 -25.23 -22.84
N LEU A 265 20.58 -24.85 -21.79
CA LEU A 265 19.55 -23.81 -21.74
C LEU A 265 20.15 -22.49 -21.22
N ALA A 266 19.30 -21.50 -20.93
CA ALA A 266 19.69 -20.34 -20.15
C ALA A 266 19.96 -20.72 -18.67
N GLU A 267 20.46 -19.75 -17.90
CA GLU A 267 20.55 -19.78 -16.42
C GLU A 267 21.43 -20.90 -15.80
N GLY A 268 22.16 -21.68 -16.61
CA GLY A 268 22.94 -22.82 -16.13
C GLY A 268 22.11 -24.10 -15.95
N GLU A 269 20.97 -24.20 -16.62
CA GLU A 269 20.22 -25.44 -16.78
C GLU A 269 20.64 -26.19 -18.05
N LEU A 270 20.54 -27.53 -18.03
CA LEU A 270 20.62 -28.38 -19.22
C LEU A 270 19.38 -29.26 -19.32
N LEU A 271 18.88 -29.43 -20.55
CA LEU A 271 17.88 -30.43 -20.90
C LEU A 271 18.56 -31.72 -21.35
N LEU A 272 18.28 -32.82 -20.65
CA LEU A 272 18.59 -34.18 -21.08
C LEU A 272 17.34 -34.82 -21.69
N ALA A 273 17.46 -35.43 -22.86
CA ALA A 273 16.37 -36.15 -23.51
C ALA A 273 16.84 -37.51 -24.03
N LYS A 274 16.09 -38.57 -23.73
CA LYS A 274 16.37 -39.93 -24.22
C LYS A 274 15.05 -40.65 -24.47
N ASP A 275 14.86 -41.12 -25.70
CA ASP A 275 13.57 -41.63 -26.17
C ASP A 275 12.49 -40.53 -25.97
N ILE A 276 11.39 -40.84 -25.29
CA ILE A 276 10.34 -39.87 -24.90
C ILE A 276 10.50 -39.30 -23.49
N ASN A 277 11.57 -39.65 -22.77
CA ASN A 277 11.80 -39.17 -21.40
C ASN A 277 12.76 -37.97 -21.42
N SER A 278 12.46 -36.94 -20.62
CA SER A 278 13.34 -35.77 -20.47
C SER A 278 13.47 -35.33 -19.02
N MET A 279 14.60 -34.70 -18.70
CA MET A 279 14.90 -34.14 -17.38
C MET A 279 15.69 -32.85 -17.53
N PHE A 280 15.38 -31.88 -16.69
CA PHE A 280 16.18 -30.67 -16.47
C PHE A 280 17.19 -30.95 -15.37
N ILE A 281 18.45 -30.59 -15.59
CA ILE A 281 19.53 -30.63 -14.59
C ILE A 281 20.20 -29.26 -14.49
N THR A 282 20.91 -29.00 -13.40
CA THR A 282 21.84 -27.86 -13.30
C THR A 282 23.20 -28.17 -13.95
N ASP A 283 24.03 -27.15 -14.14
CA ASP A 283 25.45 -27.28 -14.52
C ASP A 283 26.25 -28.22 -13.56
N GLU A 284 25.72 -28.47 -12.35
CA GLU A 284 26.25 -29.39 -11.33
C GLU A 284 25.65 -30.81 -11.40
N GLY A 285 24.92 -31.16 -12.46
CA GLY A 285 24.36 -32.50 -12.67
C GLY A 285 23.17 -32.88 -11.78
N LYS A 286 22.70 -31.95 -10.92
CA LYS A 286 21.58 -32.19 -10.01
C LYS A 286 20.24 -32.03 -10.74
N PRO A 287 19.24 -32.89 -10.51
CA PRO A 287 17.92 -32.75 -11.11
C PRO A 287 17.20 -31.50 -10.61
N VAL A 288 16.51 -30.81 -11.52
CA VAL A 288 15.61 -29.69 -11.24
C VAL A 288 14.17 -30.21 -11.20
N GLU A 289 13.35 -29.75 -10.25
CA GLU A 289 11.94 -30.18 -10.08
C GLU A 289 10.99 -29.54 -11.11
N LYS A 290 11.33 -29.63 -12.41
CA LYS A 290 10.44 -29.28 -13.53
C LYS A 290 9.73 -30.52 -14.06
N ARG A 291 8.51 -30.35 -14.61
CA ARG A 291 7.77 -31.44 -15.26
C ARG A 291 8.53 -31.93 -16.51
N GLN A 292 8.36 -33.20 -16.88
CA GLN A 292 8.96 -33.72 -18.11
C GLN A 292 8.21 -33.17 -19.34
N ILE A 293 8.92 -32.92 -20.45
CA ILE A 293 8.29 -32.49 -21.70
C ILE A 293 7.49 -33.66 -22.30
N PRO A 294 6.20 -33.47 -22.63
CA PRO A 294 5.37 -34.51 -23.25
C PRO A 294 5.71 -34.66 -24.75
N TRP A 295 6.76 -35.43 -25.04
CA TRP A 295 7.17 -35.75 -26.41
C TRP A 295 6.17 -36.72 -27.08
N GLN A 296 5.61 -36.34 -28.23
CA GLN A 296 4.74 -37.24 -29.02
C GLN A 296 5.53 -38.36 -29.72
N ALA A 297 6.82 -38.14 -29.94
CA ALA A 297 7.79 -39.10 -30.48
C ALA A 297 9.18 -38.66 -30.04
N ALA A 298 10.12 -39.60 -29.95
CA ALA A 298 11.51 -39.30 -29.61
C ALA A 298 12.12 -38.30 -30.62
N PRO A 299 12.68 -37.17 -30.16
CA PRO A 299 13.37 -36.23 -31.03
C PRO A 299 14.70 -36.83 -31.53
N GLU A 300 15.06 -36.51 -32.77
CA GLU A 300 16.36 -36.89 -33.35
C GLU A 300 17.48 -36.00 -32.79
N GLN A 301 17.19 -34.69 -32.63
CA GLN A 301 18.08 -33.70 -32.01
C GLN A 301 17.26 -32.71 -31.19
N ILE A 302 17.83 -32.22 -30.08
CA ILE A 302 17.29 -31.13 -29.27
C ILE A 302 18.28 -29.96 -29.25
N GLY A 303 17.77 -28.78 -28.92
CA GLY A 303 18.56 -27.57 -28.91
C GLY A 303 17.85 -26.41 -28.21
N TYR A 304 18.57 -25.30 -28.06
CA TYR A 304 18.08 -24.10 -27.40
C TYR A 304 18.40 -22.86 -28.23
N SER A 305 17.39 -22.03 -28.46
CA SER A 305 17.52 -20.72 -29.11
C SER A 305 16.71 -19.74 -28.28
N TYR A 306 17.38 -19.06 -27.34
CA TYR A 306 16.77 -18.20 -26.32
C TYR A 306 15.57 -17.38 -26.86
N PRO A 307 14.40 -17.42 -26.21
CA PRO A 307 14.06 -18.19 -24.99
C PRO A 307 13.60 -19.65 -25.25
N TYR A 308 13.59 -20.14 -26.50
CA TYR A 308 12.86 -21.36 -26.89
C TYR A 308 13.68 -22.67 -26.88
N ILE A 309 13.01 -23.77 -26.51
CA ILE A 309 13.49 -25.14 -26.74
C ILE A 309 13.10 -25.58 -28.15
N LEU A 310 14.06 -26.20 -28.85
CA LEU A 310 13.92 -26.70 -30.21
C LEU A 310 14.08 -28.22 -30.23
N ALA A 311 13.20 -28.91 -30.95
CA ALA A 311 13.27 -30.36 -31.13
C ALA A 311 13.03 -30.74 -32.59
N LEU A 312 14.02 -31.38 -33.20
CA LEU A 312 13.93 -31.89 -34.55
C LEU A 312 13.35 -33.30 -34.52
N GLN A 313 12.21 -33.51 -35.18
CA GLN A 313 11.62 -34.83 -35.36
C GLN A 313 12.39 -35.66 -36.38
N ALA A 314 12.22 -36.99 -36.33
CA ALA A 314 12.88 -37.92 -37.25
C ALA A 314 12.72 -37.51 -38.74
N PRO A 315 13.73 -37.70 -39.61
CA PRO A 315 13.72 -37.20 -41.00
C PRO A 315 12.54 -37.64 -41.86
N SER A 316 11.88 -38.75 -41.51
CA SER A 316 10.66 -39.26 -42.16
C SER A 316 9.41 -38.40 -41.90
N LYS A 317 9.33 -37.75 -40.73
CA LYS A 317 8.32 -36.71 -40.42
C LYS A 317 8.81 -35.33 -40.87
N GLY A 318 10.10 -35.06 -40.70
CA GLY A 318 10.75 -33.82 -41.15
C GLY A 318 10.06 -32.58 -40.63
N SER A 319 10.05 -32.38 -39.31
CA SER A 319 9.45 -31.20 -38.68
C SER A 319 10.26 -30.72 -37.48
N LEU A 320 10.39 -29.40 -37.34
CA LEU A 320 10.94 -28.76 -36.15
C LEU A 320 9.80 -28.34 -35.24
N GLU A 321 9.87 -28.73 -33.96
CA GLU A 321 8.95 -28.31 -32.91
C GLU A 321 9.61 -27.26 -32.01
N VAL A 322 8.91 -26.16 -31.77
CA VAL A 322 9.35 -25.05 -30.91
C VAL A 322 8.49 -25.06 -29.64
N ARG A 323 9.13 -25.15 -28.47
CA ARG A 323 8.47 -25.19 -27.16
C ARG A 323 8.94 -24.06 -26.24
N ASN A 324 8.03 -23.66 -25.37
CA ASN A 324 8.34 -22.84 -24.20
C ASN A 324 9.07 -23.70 -23.14
N PRO A 325 10.21 -23.28 -22.56
CA PRO A 325 10.90 -24.04 -21.51
C PRO A 325 10.16 -24.08 -20.16
N GLU A 326 9.30 -23.11 -19.85
CA GLU A 326 8.60 -23.03 -18.57
C GLU A 326 7.24 -23.73 -18.62
N THR A 327 6.39 -23.39 -19.60
CA THR A 327 5.06 -24.01 -19.74
C THR A 327 5.10 -25.39 -20.41
N LEU A 328 6.23 -25.73 -21.07
CA LEU A 328 6.44 -26.95 -21.86
C LEU A 328 5.50 -27.11 -23.08
N HIS A 329 4.66 -26.11 -23.37
CA HIS A 329 3.71 -26.16 -24.48
C HIS A 329 4.38 -26.01 -25.85
N LEU A 330 3.77 -26.66 -26.84
CA LEU A 330 4.13 -26.54 -28.26
C LEU A 330 3.60 -25.22 -28.83
N LEU A 331 4.52 -24.32 -29.15
CA LEU A 331 4.24 -22.99 -29.70
C LEU A 331 4.11 -23.04 -31.23
N GLN A 332 5.10 -23.63 -31.90
CA GLN A 332 5.21 -23.70 -33.36
C GLN A 332 5.63 -25.09 -33.84
N THR A 333 5.18 -25.47 -35.04
CA THR A 333 5.70 -26.62 -35.80
C THR A 333 6.04 -26.16 -37.20
N ILE A 334 7.28 -26.38 -37.65
CA ILE A 334 7.78 -25.98 -38.97
C ILE A 334 8.07 -27.24 -39.80
N PRO A 335 7.43 -27.46 -40.95
CA PRO A 335 7.73 -28.59 -41.83
C PRO A 335 9.05 -28.37 -42.58
N LEU A 336 9.97 -29.32 -42.44
CA LEU A 336 11.33 -29.33 -42.98
C LEU A 336 11.66 -30.75 -43.49
N PRO A 337 11.24 -31.12 -44.71
CA PRO A 337 11.31 -32.50 -45.18
C PRO A 337 12.76 -33.01 -45.25
N GLY A 338 13.02 -34.16 -44.64
CA GLY A 338 14.34 -34.79 -44.62
C GLY A 338 15.40 -34.09 -43.74
N ALA A 339 15.03 -33.08 -42.96
CA ALA A 339 15.94 -32.45 -42.00
C ALA A 339 16.47 -33.48 -40.99
N ALA A 340 17.79 -33.47 -40.75
CA ALA A 340 18.49 -34.48 -39.96
C ALA A 340 19.49 -33.88 -38.95
N GLN A 341 20.01 -32.67 -39.19
CA GLN A 341 20.96 -32.02 -38.30
C GLN A 341 20.55 -30.57 -38.00
N LEU A 342 20.73 -30.17 -36.75
CA LEU A 342 20.54 -28.83 -36.25
C LEU A 342 21.89 -28.29 -35.73
N HIS A 343 22.27 -27.08 -36.16
CA HIS A 343 23.54 -26.46 -35.84
C HIS A 343 23.36 -25.05 -35.27
N PHE A 344 23.85 -24.85 -34.04
CA PHE A 344 23.99 -23.54 -33.40
C PHE A 344 25.39 -22.96 -33.63
N PRO A 345 25.52 -21.67 -34.00
CA PRO A 345 26.81 -20.99 -33.88
C PRO A 345 27.23 -20.94 -32.40
N PRO A 346 28.54 -21.04 -32.08
CA PRO A 346 28.99 -21.08 -30.69
C PRO A 346 28.73 -19.73 -29.98
N PRO A 347 28.39 -19.76 -28.68
CA PRO A 347 27.86 -18.58 -27.96
C PRO A 347 28.88 -17.45 -27.81
N ASN A 348 30.19 -17.74 -27.91
CA ASN A 348 31.26 -16.73 -27.83
C ASN A 348 31.35 -15.80 -29.06
N VAL A 349 30.59 -16.05 -30.13
CA VAL A 349 30.56 -15.21 -31.35
C VAL A 349 29.28 -14.37 -31.45
N SER A 350 28.28 -14.63 -30.59
CA SER A 350 27.05 -13.84 -30.54
C SER A 350 26.84 -13.34 -29.13
N LEU A 351 26.82 -12.01 -28.96
CA LEU A 351 26.09 -11.40 -27.85
C LEU A 351 24.71 -12.06 -27.80
N ALA A 352 24.28 -12.48 -26.61
CA ALA A 352 23.27 -13.53 -26.45
C ALA A 352 21.84 -13.14 -26.90
N HIS A 353 21.67 -11.89 -27.36
CA HIS A 353 20.39 -11.26 -27.64
C HIS A 353 20.44 -10.59 -29.02
N ALA A 354 19.45 -10.92 -29.86
CA ALA A 354 19.24 -10.54 -31.26
C ALA A 354 20.20 -11.10 -32.35
N GLY A 355 19.66 -11.96 -33.23
CA GLY A 355 19.84 -11.72 -34.67
C GLY A 355 20.76 -12.63 -35.50
N LYS A 356 21.32 -13.74 -35.01
CA LYS A 356 22.01 -14.74 -35.87
C LYS A 356 21.40 -16.13 -35.76
N GLY A 357 20.38 -16.33 -36.59
CA GLY A 357 19.62 -17.58 -36.72
C GLY A 357 20.46 -18.86 -36.80
N PHE A 358 19.97 -19.90 -36.12
CA PHE A 358 20.52 -21.25 -36.21
C PHE A 358 20.23 -21.86 -37.59
N HIS A 359 20.97 -22.93 -37.92
CA HIS A 359 20.87 -23.59 -39.21
C HIS A 359 20.37 -25.03 -39.04
N ILE A 360 19.57 -25.49 -40.00
CA ILE A 360 19.15 -26.89 -40.11
C ILE A 360 19.58 -27.41 -41.48
N SER A 361 20.07 -28.64 -41.55
CA SER A 361 20.36 -29.33 -42.80
C SER A 361 19.56 -30.62 -42.96
N SER A 362 19.15 -30.87 -44.20
CA SER A 362 18.84 -32.20 -44.74
C SER A 362 20.02 -32.68 -45.59
N ASP A 363 19.88 -33.86 -46.21
CA ASP A 363 20.90 -34.41 -47.12
C ASP A 363 21.14 -33.55 -48.38
N ARG A 364 20.26 -32.58 -48.68
CA ARG A 364 20.32 -31.73 -49.89
C ARG A 364 20.06 -30.24 -49.67
N CYS A 365 19.43 -29.83 -48.57
CA CYS A 365 19.07 -28.44 -48.31
C CYS A 365 19.65 -27.98 -46.97
N VAL A 366 20.08 -26.72 -46.90
CA VAL A 366 20.37 -26.03 -45.64
C VAL A 366 19.40 -24.86 -45.51
N TRP A 367 18.70 -24.79 -44.38
CA TRP A 367 17.84 -23.68 -43.99
C TRP A 367 18.52 -22.84 -42.92
N LYS A 368 18.42 -21.51 -43.04
CA LYS A 368 18.70 -20.55 -41.98
C LYS A 368 17.37 -20.14 -41.34
N MET A 369 17.28 -20.22 -40.02
CA MET A 369 16.07 -19.88 -39.28
C MET A 369 16.09 -18.42 -38.87
N GLY A 370 15.27 -17.58 -39.51
CA GLY A 370 15.08 -16.19 -39.08
C GLY A 370 14.13 -16.15 -37.89
N ALA A 371 14.58 -15.61 -36.76
CA ALA A 371 13.67 -15.23 -35.67
C ALA A 371 12.78 -14.06 -36.14
N THR A 372 11.51 -14.05 -35.72
CA THR A 372 10.62 -12.89 -35.83
C THR A 372 10.82 -11.95 -34.63
N ASP A 373 10.39 -10.71 -34.73
CA ASP A 373 10.51 -9.74 -33.63
C ASP A 373 9.61 -10.14 -32.45
N TYR A 374 10.11 -10.05 -31.21
CA TYR A 374 9.40 -10.55 -30.03
C TYR A 374 8.09 -9.80 -29.75
N ASP A 375 8.03 -8.48 -30.00
CA ASP A 375 6.79 -7.69 -29.91
C ASP A 375 5.67 -8.35 -30.75
N SER A 376 5.95 -8.67 -32.02
CA SER A 376 4.98 -9.31 -32.92
C SER A 376 4.65 -10.76 -32.54
N GLN A 377 5.55 -11.48 -31.88
CA GLN A 377 5.24 -12.80 -31.32
C GLN A 377 4.25 -12.70 -30.15
N ILE A 378 4.36 -11.66 -29.33
CA ILE A 378 3.45 -11.39 -28.21
C ILE A 378 2.07 -11.00 -28.76
N ASP A 379 2.00 -10.09 -29.74
CA ASP A 379 0.76 -9.70 -30.41
C ASP A 379 0.04 -10.92 -31.01
N GLU A 380 0.76 -11.80 -31.70
CA GLU A 380 0.20 -13.03 -32.29
C GLU A 380 -0.34 -14.01 -31.23
N LEU A 381 0.22 -14.03 -30.01
CA LEU A 381 -0.30 -14.83 -28.89
C LEU A 381 -1.54 -14.18 -28.25
N VAL A 382 -1.57 -12.85 -28.16
CA VAL A 382 -2.72 -12.07 -27.68
C VAL A 382 -3.92 -12.24 -28.61
N GLU A 383 -3.75 -12.08 -29.93
CA GLU A 383 -4.79 -12.34 -30.94
C GLU A 383 -5.36 -13.77 -30.85
N LYS A 384 -4.53 -14.73 -30.43
CA LYS A 384 -4.91 -16.15 -30.29
C LYS A 384 -5.43 -16.50 -28.89
N GLY A 385 -5.59 -15.51 -27.99
CA GLY A 385 -6.06 -15.69 -26.63
C GLY A 385 -5.14 -16.53 -25.73
N LYS A 386 -3.86 -16.70 -26.10
CA LYS A 386 -2.87 -17.51 -25.39
C LYS A 386 -2.09 -16.68 -24.36
N TYR A 387 -2.80 -16.05 -23.45
CA TYR A 387 -2.21 -15.08 -22.53
C TYR A 387 -1.16 -15.68 -21.59
N ASP A 388 -1.31 -16.92 -21.13
CA ASP A 388 -0.31 -17.57 -20.26
C ASP A 388 1.05 -17.75 -20.94
N GLU A 389 1.04 -18.07 -22.24
CA GLU A 389 2.27 -18.17 -23.03
C GLU A 389 2.89 -16.79 -23.27
N ALA A 390 2.06 -15.76 -23.52
CA ALA A 390 2.53 -14.39 -23.68
C ALA A 390 3.17 -13.85 -22.38
N VAL A 391 2.54 -14.06 -21.21
CA VAL A 391 3.10 -13.69 -19.90
C VAL A 391 4.39 -14.47 -19.62
N SER A 392 4.43 -15.77 -19.90
CA SER A 392 5.63 -16.59 -19.72
C SER A 392 6.80 -16.10 -20.58
N ILE A 393 6.57 -15.81 -21.86
CA ILE A 393 7.59 -15.28 -22.76
C ILE A 393 8.05 -13.88 -22.32
N LEU A 394 7.12 -13.00 -21.95
CA LEU A 394 7.43 -11.66 -21.42
C LEU A 394 8.29 -11.72 -20.15
N ASN A 395 8.03 -12.67 -19.24
CA ASN A 395 8.83 -12.84 -18.04
C ASN A 395 10.25 -13.34 -18.34
N MET A 396 10.41 -14.26 -19.31
CA MET A 396 11.70 -14.82 -19.71
C MET A 396 12.58 -13.84 -20.50
N LEU A 397 11.98 -12.91 -21.25
CA LEU A 397 12.70 -11.96 -22.09
C LEU A 397 13.35 -10.83 -21.27
N GLU A 398 14.61 -10.52 -21.58
CA GLU A 398 15.28 -9.32 -21.05
C GLU A 398 14.60 -8.03 -21.51
N ASP A 399 14.55 -7.02 -20.63
CA ASP A 399 13.90 -5.74 -20.87
C ASP A 399 14.43 -5.00 -22.12
N ALA A 400 15.69 -5.24 -22.51
CA ALA A 400 16.31 -4.64 -23.69
C ALA A 400 15.86 -5.23 -25.05
N LEU A 401 15.11 -6.34 -25.05
CA LEU A 401 14.62 -7.01 -26.26
C LEU A 401 13.21 -6.58 -26.70
N LEU A 402 12.54 -5.77 -25.88
CA LEU A 402 11.16 -5.34 -26.05
C LEU A 402 11.09 -3.81 -25.99
N ARG A 403 10.09 -3.20 -26.61
CA ARG A 403 9.93 -1.74 -26.52
C ARG A 403 9.55 -1.31 -25.11
N ASN A 404 8.43 -1.81 -24.60
CA ASN A 404 7.85 -1.45 -23.30
C ASN A 404 7.37 -2.70 -22.53
N LYS A 405 8.28 -3.57 -22.10
CA LYS A 405 7.97 -4.87 -21.42
C LYS A 405 6.93 -4.75 -20.30
N LYS A 406 7.05 -3.72 -19.43
CA LYS A 406 6.13 -3.52 -18.29
C LYS A 406 4.70 -3.23 -18.75
N GLU A 407 4.53 -2.37 -19.75
CA GLU A 407 3.21 -2.01 -20.29
C GLU A 407 2.57 -3.17 -21.03
N THR A 408 3.34 -3.89 -21.87
CA THR A 408 2.85 -5.06 -22.59
C THR A 408 2.45 -6.18 -21.62
N LEU A 409 3.25 -6.44 -20.58
CA LEU A 409 2.92 -7.43 -19.53
C LEU A 409 1.64 -7.05 -18.79
N ARG A 410 1.48 -5.77 -18.44
CA ARG A 410 0.27 -5.25 -17.80
C ARG A 410 -0.97 -5.42 -18.68
N GLU A 411 -0.91 -5.04 -19.97
CA GLU A 411 -2.03 -5.20 -20.89
C GLU A 411 -2.39 -6.67 -21.11
N VAL A 412 -1.40 -7.55 -21.31
CA VAL A 412 -1.60 -9.01 -21.45
C VAL A 412 -2.23 -9.61 -20.19
N LYS A 413 -1.80 -9.21 -18.99
CA LYS A 413 -2.43 -9.66 -17.73
C LYS A 413 -3.87 -9.13 -17.57
N MET A 414 -4.17 -7.90 -17.99
CA MET A 414 -5.56 -7.39 -18.01
C MET A 414 -6.46 -8.17 -18.98
N LEU A 415 -5.98 -8.47 -20.19
CA LEU A 415 -6.72 -9.28 -21.16
C LEU A 415 -6.91 -10.74 -20.69
N LYS A 416 -5.93 -11.30 -19.96
CA LYS A 416 -6.06 -12.60 -19.26
C LYS A 416 -7.19 -12.54 -18.22
N ALA A 417 -7.25 -11.49 -17.41
CA ALA A 417 -8.29 -11.32 -16.41
C ALA A 417 -9.68 -11.19 -17.05
N GLU A 418 -9.86 -10.37 -18.10
CA GLU A 418 -11.12 -10.30 -18.87
C GLU A 418 -11.54 -11.67 -19.44
N MET A 419 -10.58 -12.48 -19.88
CA MET A 419 -10.83 -13.85 -20.36
C MET A 419 -11.29 -14.78 -19.22
N LEU A 420 -10.65 -14.72 -18.04
CA LEU A 420 -11.09 -15.48 -16.85
C LEU A 420 -12.48 -15.05 -16.36
N PHE A 421 -12.80 -13.76 -16.43
CA PHE A 421 -14.13 -13.24 -16.14
C PHE A 421 -15.19 -13.86 -17.06
N LYS A 422 -14.92 -13.92 -18.38
CA LYS A 422 -15.79 -14.61 -19.37
C LYS A 422 -15.90 -16.13 -19.11
N GLN A 423 -14.89 -16.74 -18.49
CA GLN A 423 -14.94 -18.15 -18.04
C GLN A 423 -15.63 -18.35 -16.67
N LYS A 424 -16.23 -17.30 -16.09
CA LYS A 424 -16.85 -17.30 -14.73
C LYS A 424 -15.87 -17.56 -13.58
N LYS A 425 -14.55 -17.52 -13.82
CA LYS A 425 -13.50 -17.59 -12.78
C LYS A 425 -13.31 -16.20 -12.15
N PHE A 426 -14.36 -15.71 -11.47
CA PHE A 426 -14.47 -14.32 -11.00
C PHE A 426 -13.47 -13.91 -9.91
N TYR A 427 -13.02 -14.85 -9.07
CA TYR A 427 -11.99 -14.58 -8.06
C TYR A 427 -10.62 -14.43 -8.72
N ASP A 428 -10.18 -15.44 -9.48
CA ASP A 428 -8.91 -15.42 -10.24
C ASP A 428 -8.79 -14.18 -11.15
N SER A 429 -9.89 -13.77 -11.80
CA SER A 429 -9.95 -12.54 -12.60
C SER A 429 -9.69 -11.28 -11.76
N MET A 430 -10.29 -11.18 -10.57
CA MET A 430 -10.24 -9.98 -9.74
C MET A 430 -8.91 -9.87 -9.00
N ASP A 431 -8.33 -11.00 -8.62
CA ASP A 431 -6.98 -11.06 -8.06
C ASP A 431 -5.95 -10.59 -9.11
N LEU A 432 -6.03 -11.07 -10.36
CA LEU A 432 -5.19 -10.55 -11.45
C LEU A 432 -5.38 -9.05 -11.71
N PHE A 433 -6.60 -8.52 -11.65
CA PHE A 433 -6.84 -7.07 -11.78
C PHE A 433 -6.28 -6.25 -10.61
N ASN A 434 -6.14 -6.86 -9.44
CA ASN A 434 -5.67 -6.23 -8.20
C ASN A 434 -4.15 -6.41 -7.96
N GLU A 435 -3.47 -7.29 -8.70
CA GLU A 435 -2.00 -7.47 -8.65
C GLU A 435 -1.25 -6.12 -8.76
N ASP A 436 -0.12 -6.02 -8.05
CA ASP A 436 0.68 -4.80 -7.97
C ASP A 436 1.27 -4.35 -9.31
N ASP A 437 1.61 -5.31 -10.19
CA ASP A 437 2.10 -5.02 -11.56
C ASP A 437 0.99 -4.64 -12.55
N VAL A 438 -0.26 -5.02 -12.25
CA VAL A 438 -1.38 -4.94 -13.21
C VAL A 438 -2.24 -3.71 -12.96
N HIS A 439 -2.67 -3.51 -11.71
CA HIS A 439 -3.35 -2.30 -11.27
C HIS A 439 -4.39 -1.79 -12.29
N ALA A 440 -5.36 -2.64 -12.66
CA ALA A 440 -6.29 -2.33 -13.74
C ALA A 440 -7.16 -1.10 -13.41
N PRO A 441 -7.48 -0.24 -14.39
CA PRO A 441 -8.30 0.95 -14.15
C PRO A 441 -9.76 0.54 -13.88
N PRO A 442 -10.44 1.16 -12.89
CA PRO A 442 -11.77 0.72 -12.43
C PRO A 442 -12.83 0.84 -13.53
N GLU A 443 -12.69 1.78 -14.47
CA GLU A 443 -13.60 1.92 -15.61
C GLU A 443 -13.60 0.69 -16.53
N ARG A 444 -12.44 0.05 -16.73
CA ARG A 444 -12.31 -1.15 -17.58
C ARG A 444 -12.94 -2.36 -16.90
N VAL A 445 -12.77 -2.50 -15.59
CA VAL A 445 -13.38 -3.57 -14.80
C VAL A 445 -14.91 -3.37 -14.70
N LEU A 446 -15.39 -2.14 -14.43
CA LEU A 446 -16.82 -1.86 -14.29
C LEU A 446 -17.61 -2.05 -15.60
N LYS A 447 -17.00 -1.85 -16.77
CA LYS A 447 -17.63 -2.17 -18.08
C LYS A 447 -18.10 -3.63 -18.19
N LEU A 448 -17.48 -4.56 -17.47
CA LEU A 448 -17.85 -5.97 -17.44
C LEU A 448 -19.18 -6.24 -16.69
N PHE A 449 -19.65 -5.28 -15.88
CA PHE A 449 -20.81 -5.44 -14.99
C PHE A 449 -22.09 -4.78 -15.52
N PRO A 450 -23.29 -5.31 -15.16
CA PRO A 450 -24.59 -4.71 -15.50
C PRO A 450 -24.78 -3.26 -14.99
N PRO A 451 -25.70 -2.48 -15.59
CA PRO A 451 -25.93 -1.07 -15.24
C PRO A 451 -26.42 -0.88 -13.80
N SER A 452 -27.04 -1.88 -13.17
CA SER A 452 -27.42 -1.87 -11.74
C SER A 452 -26.22 -1.62 -10.81
N ILE A 453 -25.01 -1.91 -11.26
CA ILE A 453 -23.75 -1.72 -10.52
C ILE A 453 -22.94 -0.58 -11.17
N ALA A 454 -22.63 -0.73 -12.47
CA ALA A 454 -21.74 0.17 -13.19
C ALA A 454 -22.40 1.48 -13.66
N GLY A 455 -23.74 1.58 -13.65
CA GLY A 455 -24.49 2.73 -14.17
C GLY A 455 -24.19 2.96 -15.65
N GLU A 456 -24.00 4.23 -16.00
CA GLU A 456 -23.63 4.70 -17.35
C GLU A 456 -22.32 4.08 -17.88
N MET A 457 -21.43 3.60 -17.01
CA MET A 457 -20.16 2.97 -17.38
C MET A 457 -20.30 1.48 -17.77
N SER A 458 -21.50 0.92 -17.68
CA SER A 458 -21.76 -0.47 -18.07
C SER A 458 -21.62 -0.64 -19.58
N GLY A 459 -20.90 -1.68 -20.04
CA GLY A 459 -20.85 -2.04 -21.46
C GLY A 459 -22.22 -2.47 -22.04
N TRP A 460 -23.24 -2.57 -21.20
CA TRP A 460 -24.60 -3.01 -21.52
C TRP A 460 -25.61 -1.85 -21.61
N ALA A 461 -25.19 -0.59 -21.38
CA ALA A 461 -26.07 0.57 -21.19
C ALA A 461 -26.84 1.09 -22.43
N HIS A 462 -26.79 0.38 -23.58
CA HIS A 462 -27.50 0.75 -24.81
C HIS A 462 -28.48 -0.32 -25.33
N GLY A 463 -28.84 -1.31 -24.49
CA GLY A 463 -29.72 -2.42 -24.89
C GLY A 463 -31.22 -2.26 -24.60
N ALA A 464 -31.64 -1.27 -23.80
CA ALA A 464 -33.02 -1.20 -23.30
C ALA A 464 -33.55 0.25 -23.17
N GLN A 465 -34.16 0.76 -24.25
CA GLN A 465 -35.26 1.73 -24.11
C GLN A 465 -36.57 0.94 -24.00
N PRO A 466 -37.47 1.26 -23.06
CA PRO A 466 -38.84 0.80 -23.07
C PRO A 466 -39.69 1.76 -23.94
N ASP A 467 -40.07 1.32 -25.14
CA ASP A 467 -41.03 2.06 -25.96
C ASP A 467 -42.47 1.81 -25.48
N GLU A 468 -43.01 2.74 -24.70
CA GLU A 468 -44.46 2.86 -24.51
C GLU A 468 -45.08 3.63 -25.69
N SER A 469 -45.78 2.94 -26.60
CA SER A 469 -46.82 3.58 -27.42
C SER A 469 -47.90 2.63 -27.93
N GLY A 470 -48.97 2.47 -27.13
CA GLY A 470 -50.35 2.71 -27.59
C GLY A 470 -51.07 1.75 -28.56
N SER A 471 -52.32 1.47 -28.16
CA SER A 471 -53.51 1.08 -28.97
C SER A 471 -53.67 -0.37 -29.48
N ASP A 472 -54.78 -0.96 -29.01
CA ASP A 472 -55.49 -2.14 -29.49
C ASP A 472 -55.84 -2.11 -30.98
N GLU A 473 -55.97 -3.30 -31.61
CA GLU A 473 -57.25 -3.75 -32.20
C GLU A 473 -57.24 -5.26 -32.61
N LYS A 474 -57.85 -6.08 -31.75
CA LYS A 474 -58.79 -7.22 -31.98
C LYS A 474 -58.74 -8.15 -33.23
N GLU A 475 -58.99 -9.44 -32.90
CA GLU A 475 -59.74 -10.47 -33.67
C GLU A 475 -59.04 -11.08 -34.92
N SER A 476 -59.20 -12.36 -35.29
CA SER A 476 -60.19 -13.39 -34.89
C SER A 476 -59.63 -14.84 -34.91
N GLU A 477 -60.15 -15.68 -34.02
CA GLU A 477 -60.57 -17.10 -34.17
C GLU A 477 -59.88 -18.05 -35.19
N GLU A 478 -59.42 -19.23 -34.72
CA GLU A 478 -60.12 -20.52 -35.00
C GLU A 478 -59.62 -21.69 -34.13
N GLU A 479 -60.55 -22.61 -33.83
CA GLU A 479 -60.58 -23.57 -32.72
C GLU A 479 -59.56 -24.74 -32.67
N PRO A 480 -59.30 -25.32 -31.46
CA PRO A 480 -58.45 -26.48 -31.22
C PRO A 480 -59.25 -27.82 -31.20
N PRO A 481 -58.61 -28.99 -30.98
CA PRO A 481 -58.65 -29.59 -29.63
C PRO A 481 -57.35 -30.43 -29.31
N GLN A 482 -57.20 -31.34 -28.32
CA GLN A 482 -58.13 -31.96 -27.35
C GLN A 482 -57.45 -32.49 -26.06
N LYS A 483 -58.01 -32.15 -24.88
CA LYS A 483 -58.05 -32.85 -23.56
C LYS A 483 -56.73 -33.29 -22.87
N THR A 484 -56.32 -32.84 -21.68
CA THR A 484 -56.95 -32.60 -20.34
C THR A 484 -57.17 -33.82 -19.44
N ASN A 485 -56.43 -33.85 -18.32
CA ASN A 485 -56.85 -34.05 -16.90
C ASN A 485 -55.60 -33.68 -16.05
N GLY A 486 -55.65 -32.87 -14.98
CA GLY A 486 -56.42 -33.04 -13.74
C GLY A 486 -55.49 -33.74 -12.72
N ASP A 487 -55.21 -33.25 -11.51
CA ASP A 487 -55.86 -32.22 -10.69
C ASP A 487 -54.90 -31.56 -9.66
N LYS A 488 -55.33 -30.47 -9.01
CA LYS A 488 -54.80 -29.92 -7.73
C LYS A 488 -55.79 -30.35 -6.60
N PRO A 489 -55.59 -30.11 -5.27
CA PRO A 489 -54.60 -29.25 -4.58
C PRO A 489 -53.98 -29.76 -3.23
N LYS A 490 -53.09 -28.91 -2.66
CA LYS A 490 -52.93 -28.52 -1.22
C LYS A 490 -52.33 -29.47 -0.15
N GLU A 491 -51.41 -28.87 0.62
CA GLU A 491 -51.26 -28.84 2.11
C GLU A 491 -51.23 -30.18 2.90
N ASP A 492 -50.38 -30.40 3.91
CA ASP A 492 -49.34 -29.56 4.55
C ASP A 492 -48.36 -30.42 5.39
N ALA A 493 -47.37 -29.78 6.01
CA ALA A 493 -46.65 -30.23 7.22
C ALA A 493 -45.65 -31.43 7.20
N ALA A 494 -44.38 -31.06 7.32
CA ALA A 494 -43.47 -31.43 8.42
C ALA A 494 -42.75 -32.80 8.52
N GLU A 495 -41.49 -32.68 8.97
CA GLU A 495 -40.65 -33.60 9.76
C GLU A 495 -40.10 -34.91 9.16
N THR A 496 -38.78 -34.86 8.90
CA THR A 496 -37.85 -36.00 9.02
C THR A 496 -37.89 -36.61 10.43
N PRO A 497 -37.69 -37.94 10.62
CA PRO A 497 -36.31 -38.38 10.84
C PRO A 497 -35.92 -39.81 10.38
N ALA A 498 -34.61 -39.97 10.18
CA ALA A 498 -33.74 -41.12 10.49
C ALA A 498 -34.04 -42.55 9.96
N SER A 499 -33.01 -43.10 9.32
CA SER A 499 -32.77 -44.52 9.02
C SER A 499 -32.81 -45.43 10.27
N PRO A 500 -32.92 -46.77 10.14
CA PRO A 500 -31.66 -47.54 10.09
C PRO A 500 -31.63 -48.89 9.32
N ALA A 501 -30.42 -49.19 8.81
CA ALA A 501 -29.69 -50.47 8.91
C ALA A 501 -30.20 -51.82 8.33
N LYS A 502 -29.33 -52.39 7.48
CA LYS A 502 -28.82 -53.78 7.44
C LYS A 502 -29.79 -54.97 7.22
N GLY A 503 -29.42 -55.86 6.29
CA GLY A 503 -29.84 -57.26 6.32
C GLY A 503 -29.68 -57.97 4.97
N GLY A 504 -28.60 -58.74 4.78
CA GLY A 504 -28.22 -59.30 3.48
C GLY A 504 -28.74 -60.71 3.15
N VAL A 505 -28.11 -61.28 2.10
CA VAL A 505 -28.21 -62.67 1.62
C VAL A 505 -29.59 -63.05 1.02
N GLY A 506 -29.71 -63.64 -0.17
CA GLY A 506 -28.70 -64.04 -1.17
C GLY A 506 -29.25 -65.14 -2.11
N PHE A 507 -28.51 -65.43 -3.19
CA PHE A 507 -28.66 -66.63 -4.06
C PHE A 507 -30.01 -66.89 -4.78
N ALA A 508 -30.02 -66.82 -6.12
CA ALA A 508 -29.77 -67.99 -6.99
C ALA A 508 -30.40 -67.89 -8.40
N LYS A 509 -29.58 -68.23 -9.43
CA LYS A 509 -29.93 -69.02 -10.64
C LYS A 509 -30.95 -68.46 -11.66
N LEU A 510 -30.92 -68.83 -12.96
CA LEU A 510 -29.89 -69.36 -13.90
C LEU A 510 -30.53 -69.33 -15.32
N PHE A 511 -29.78 -69.67 -16.39
CA PHE A 511 -30.22 -69.85 -17.80
C PHE A 511 -30.58 -68.54 -18.54
N MET A 512 -30.21 -68.27 -19.80
CA MET A 512 -29.34 -68.86 -20.85
C MET A 512 -28.63 -67.68 -21.57
N GLY A 513 -27.62 -67.77 -22.43
CA GLY A 513 -26.94 -68.92 -23.04
C GLY A 513 -26.22 -68.50 -24.34
N SER A 514 -24.95 -68.08 -24.21
CA SER A 514 -23.86 -68.09 -25.22
C SER A 514 -24.10 -67.69 -26.69
N ARG A 515 -23.33 -66.68 -27.16
CA ARG A 515 -22.40 -66.91 -28.29
C ARG A 515 -21.13 -66.05 -28.17
N LYS A 516 -19.98 -66.69 -28.44
CA LYS A 516 -18.60 -66.19 -28.26
C LYS A 516 -18.08 -65.37 -29.45
N THR A 517 -17.17 -64.44 -29.17
CA THR A 517 -15.75 -64.41 -29.64
C THR A 517 -15.00 -63.34 -28.82
N VAL A 518 -14.37 -63.68 -27.69
CA VAL A 518 -12.95 -64.14 -27.55
C VAL A 518 -11.92 -62.99 -27.68
N GLN A 519 -11.80 -62.23 -26.57
CA GLN A 519 -10.53 -61.89 -25.87
C GLN A 519 -9.77 -63.19 -25.47
N PRO A 520 -8.48 -63.23 -25.01
CA PRO A 520 -7.88 -62.38 -23.94
C PRO A 520 -6.33 -62.16 -24.11
N ASP A 521 -5.46 -61.81 -23.16
CA ASP A 521 -5.37 -61.73 -21.67
C ASP A 521 -4.58 -60.46 -21.28
N ALA A 522 -4.93 -59.63 -20.28
CA ALA A 522 -5.10 -59.84 -18.83
C ALA A 522 -3.80 -59.68 -18.00
N ALA A 523 -3.74 -58.63 -17.15
CA ALA A 523 -3.54 -58.73 -15.69
C ALA A 523 -3.09 -57.39 -15.06
N SER A 524 -3.93 -56.84 -14.18
CA SER A 524 -3.60 -55.82 -13.17
C SER A 524 -2.78 -56.42 -12.01
N ILE A 525 -2.13 -55.65 -11.11
CA ILE A 525 -2.66 -55.29 -9.78
C ILE A 525 -1.65 -54.45 -8.94
N ILE A 526 -2.09 -53.32 -8.36
CA ILE A 526 -1.81 -52.73 -7.00
C ILE A 526 -0.33 -52.46 -6.57
N SER A 527 0.06 -51.37 -5.87
CA SER A 527 -0.51 -50.03 -5.54
C SER A 527 0.53 -49.22 -4.74
N LYS A 528 0.44 -47.88 -4.74
CA LYS A 528 0.18 -47.14 -3.48
C LYS A 528 -0.26 -45.69 -3.76
N LYS A 529 -1.11 -45.19 -2.86
CA LYS A 529 -1.73 -43.87 -2.86
C LYS A 529 -1.01 -43.02 -1.82
N ASP A 530 -0.69 -41.77 -2.17
CA ASP A 530 -0.82 -40.64 -1.26
C ASP A 530 -1.19 -39.39 -2.07
N THR A 531 -1.94 -38.50 -1.42
CA THR A 531 -2.81 -37.51 -2.05
C THR A 531 -2.23 -36.10 -2.04
N ILE A 532 -2.40 -35.36 -3.14
CA ILE A 532 -2.82 -33.95 -3.19
C ILE A 532 -3.55 -33.80 -4.53
N ASP A 533 -4.88 -33.70 -4.49
CA ASP A 533 -5.70 -33.61 -5.70
C ASP A 533 -5.81 -32.15 -6.17
N VAL A 534 -5.26 -31.87 -7.35
CA VAL A 534 -5.60 -30.70 -8.16
C VAL A 534 -6.25 -31.22 -9.44
N GLU A 535 -7.57 -31.44 -9.38
CA GLU A 535 -8.34 -31.86 -10.55
C GLU A 535 -8.75 -30.67 -11.42
N GLU A 536 -8.08 -30.51 -12.57
CA GLU A 536 -8.66 -29.86 -13.73
C GLU A 536 -8.57 -30.83 -14.93
N THR A 537 -9.70 -31.45 -15.32
CA THR A 537 -9.97 -31.97 -16.69
C THR A 537 -11.42 -32.49 -16.82
N GLY A 538 -12.40 -31.63 -16.58
CA GLY A 538 -13.82 -31.91 -16.87
C GLY A 538 -14.22 -31.45 -18.27
N SER A 539 -14.05 -32.30 -19.29
CA SER A 539 -14.45 -31.97 -20.67
C SER A 539 -15.99 -31.94 -20.82
N ILE A 540 -16.58 -30.75 -20.74
CA ILE A 540 -17.97 -30.50 -21.15
C ILE A 540 -17.96 -29.43 -22.25
N ARG A 541 -18.41 -29.84 -23.43
CA ARG A 541 -18.49 -29.01 -24.64
C ARG A 541 -19.74 -28.13 -24.59
N SER A 542 -19.78 -27.14 -23.69
CA SER A 542 -20.79 -26.09 -23.72
C SER A 542 -20.58 -25.20 -24.94
N LYS A 543 -21.66 -24.91 -25.68
CA LYS A 543 -21.65 -23.86 -26.71
C LYS A 543 -21.40 -22.51 -26.02
N ALA A 544 -20.57 -21.68 -26.63
CA ALA A 544 -20.45 -20.28 -26.23
C ALA A 544 -21.79 -19.57 -26.49
N THR A 545 -22.57 -19.34 -25.43
CA THR A 545 -23.61 -18.33 -25.40
C THR A 545 -22.94 -17.01 -25.06
N GLU A 546 -22.48 -16.30 -26.08
CA GLU A 546 -21.97 -14.95 -25.92
C GLU A 546 -23.11 -14.02 -25.49
N ASN A 547 -22.81 -13.13 -24.54
CA ASN A 547 -23.54 -11.88 -24.28
C ASN A 547 -25.01 -12.02 -23.78
N LEU A 548 -25.25 -12.80 -22.73
CA LEU A 548 -26.39 -12.54 -21.83
C LEU A 548 -25.92 -11.75 -20.60
N PRO A 549 -26.75 -10.86 -20.02
CA PRO A 549 -26.44 -10.22 -18.74
C PRO A 549 -26.20 -11.27 -17.64
N LEU A 550 -25.28 -10.98 -16.73
CA LEU A 550 -25.11 -11.78 -15.52
C LEU A 550 -26.34 -11.58 -14.63
N GLU A 551 -27.14 -12.64 -14.43
CA GLU A 551 -28.35 -12.63 -13.60
C GLU A 551 -28.30 -13.73 -12.53
N GLY A 552 -29.01 -13.53 -11.42
CA GLY A 552 -29.11 -14.51 -10.33
C GLY A 552 -27.83 -14.71 -9.51
N GLU A 553 -27.55 -15.96 -9.11
CA GLU A 553 -26.44 -16.30 -8.21
C GLU A 553 -25.06 -15.97 -8.79
N GLU A 554 -24.89 -16.07 -10.11
CA GLU A 554 -23.64 -15.74 -10.80
C GLU A 554 -23.32 -14.24 -10.69
N LEU A 555 -24.34 -13.37 -10.72
CA LEU A 555 -24.19 -11.95 -10.48
C LEU A 555 -23.73 -11.69 -9.04
N LEU A 556 -24.34 -12.35 -8.05
CA LEU A 556 -23.94 -12.18 -6.64
C LEU A 556 -22.50 -12.64 -6.38
N ALA A 557 -22.05 -13.72 -7.02
CA ALA A 557 -20.66 -14.16 -6.96
C ALA A 557 -19.69 -13.12 -7.57
N ALA A 558 -20.01 -12.61 -8.77
CA ALA A 558 -19.22 -11.58 -9.43
C ALA A 558 -19.19 -10.24 -8.66
N VAL A 559 -20.33 -9.82 -8.08
CA VAL A 559 -20.41 -8.61 -7.23
C VAL A 559 -19.57 -8.78 -5.96
N THR A 560 -19.56 -9.98 -5.38
CA THR A 560 -18.77 -10.25 -4.16
C THR A 560 -17.27 -10.18 -4.44
N SER A 561 -16.79 -10.70 -5.58
CA SER A 561 -15.37 -10.53 -5.96
C SER A 561 -15.04 -9.09 -6.35
N LEU A 562 -15.96 -8.38 -7.03
CA LEU A 562 -15.82 -6.96 -7.35
C LEU A 562 -15.66 -6.09 -6.09
N ALA A 563 -16.41 -6.36 -5.02
CA ALA A 563 -16.26 -5.63 -3.76
C ALA A 563 -14.84 -5.73 -3.18
N GLY A 564 -14.16 -6.87 -3.34
CA GLY A 564 -12.75 -7.03 -2.96
C GLY A 564 -11.82 -6.11 -3.76
N TYR A 565 -11.95 -6.11 -5.09
CA TYR A 565 -11.20 -5.22 -5.98
C TYR A 565 -11.50 -3.72 -5.72
N LEU A 566 -12.76 -3.35 -5.47
CA LEU A 566 -13.15 -1.96 -5.16
C LEU A 566 -12.60 -1.50 -3.81
N VAL A 567 -12.52 -2.38 -2.80
CA VAL A 567 -11.85 -2.07 -1.52
C VAL A 567 -10.34 -1.94 -1.70
N GLY A 568 -9.71 -2.79 -2.52
CA GLY A 568 -8.29 -2.71 -2.87
C GLY A 568 -7.93 -1.40 -3.56
N THR A 569 -8.67 -1.03 -4.60
CA THR A 569 -8.50 0.25 -5.32
C THR A 569 -8.79 1.45 -4.43
N ARG A 570 -9.87 1.45 -3.61
CA ARG A 570 -10.14 2.51 -2.63
C ARG A 570 -8.98 2.69 -1.65
N THR A 571 -8.44 1.59 -1.11
CA THR A 571 -7.30 1.62 -0.18
C THR A 571 -6.05 2.23 -0.83
N ARG A 572 -5.82 1.95 -2.12
CA ARG A 572 -4.72 2.56 -2.90
C ARG A 572 -4.95 4.05 -3.15
N LEU A 573 -6.15 4.46 -3.56
CA LEU A 573 -6.54 5.87 -3.74
C LEU A 573 -6.36 6.69 -2.45
N GLN A 574 -6.71 6.11 -1.30
CA GLN A 574 -6.53 6.72 0.03
C GLN A 574 -5.06 6.89 0.44
N ARG A 575 -4.08 6.24 -0.22
CA ARG A 575 -2.65 6.53 -0.01
C ARG A 575 -2.25 7.87 -0.65
N VAL A 576 -2.91 8.24 -1.74
CA VAL A 576 -2.53 9.38 -2.58
C VAL A 576 -3.41 10.61 -2.33
N ILE A 577 -4.70 10.44 -2.01
CA ILE A 577 -5.60 11.52 -1.63
C ILE A 577 -5.87 11.51 -0.12
N ASP A 578 -6.00 12.71 0.47
CA ASP A 578 -6.67 12.92 1.75
C ASP A 578 -8.19 12.81 1.55
N PRO A 579 -8.84 11.76 2.08
CA PRO A 579 -10.26 11.53 1.83
C PRO A 579 -11.18 12.64 2.36
N SER A 580 -10.71 13.43 3.34
CA SER A 580 -11.51 14.48 3.96
C SER A 580 -11.52 15.80 3.18
N THR A 581 -10.42 16.10 2.47
CA THR A 581 -10.26 17.34 1.69
C THR A 581 -10.26 17.13 0.18
N GLY A 582 -10.13 15.89 -0.28
CA GLY A 582 -10.03 15.55 -1.71
C GLY A 582 -8.76 16.09 -2.37
N LYS A 583 -7.72 16.43 -1.61
CA LYS A 583 -6.44 16.96 -2.13
C LYS A 583 -5.36 15.89 -2.11
N LEU A 584 -4.34 16.06 -2.98
CA LEU A 584 -3.17 15.19 -2.99
C LEU A 584 -2.39 15.27 -1.67
N LYS A 585 -2.06 14.11 -1.10
CA LYS A 585 -1.14 13.98 0.04
C LYS A 585 0.28 14.26 -0.42
N ARG A 586 0.75 15.49 -0.17
CA ARG A 586 2.17 15.83 -0.30
C ARG A 586 2.97 15.05 0.76
N THR A 587 3.68 14.03 0.30
CA THR A 587 4.53 13.16 1.13
C THR A 587 5.94 13.23 0.58
N ASP A 588 6.95 13.53 1.40
CA ASP A 588 8.32 13.85 0.97
C ASP A 588 9.14 12.62 0.45
N THR A 589 8.48 11.51 0.13
CA THR A 589 9.09 10.27 -0.36
C THR A 589 9.06 10.22 -1.90
N ASN A 590 9.98 10.92 -2.55
CA ASN A 590 10.15 10.90 -4.00
C ASN A 590 10.44 9.47 -4.54
N GLY A 591 9.84 9.12 -5.67
CA GLY A 591 10.10 7.88 -6.41
C GLY A 591 8.88 6.96 -6.53
N SER A 592 8.71 6.03 -5.59
CA SER A 592 7.82 4.87 -5.74
C SER A 592 6.33 5.21 -6.00
N ASN A 593 5.77 6.22 -5.32
CA ASN A 593 4.37 6.57 -5.51
C ASN A 593 4.08 7.13 -6.90
N GLU A 594 5.04 7.80 -7.56
CA GLU A 594 4.81 8.47 -8.84
C GLU A 594 4.72 7.47 -10.01
N GLU A 595 5.59 6.44 -10.04
CA GLU A 595 5.45 5.32 -10.99
C GLU A 595 4.16 4.52 -10.74
N THR A 596 3.80 4.28 -9.48
CA THR A 596 2.55 3.59 -9.11
C THR A 596 1.32 4.40 -9.55
N MET A 597 1.43 5.73 -9.53
CA MET A 597 0.40 6.68 -9.96
C MET A 597 0.26 6.73 -11.48
N LYS A 598 1.39 6.86 -12.20
CA LYS A 598 1.43 6.84 -13.67
C LYS A 598 0.95 5.49 -14.22
N SER A 599 1.23 4.39 -13.54
CA SER A 599 0.65 3.09 -13.89
C SER A 599 -0.88 3.12 -13.73
N PHE A 600 -1.43 3.57 -12.61
CA PHE A 600 -2.87 3.46 -12.37
C PHE A 600 -3.77 4.17 -13.40
N MET A 601 -3.32 5.28 -13.99
CA MET A 601 -4.10 6.05 -14.96
C MET A 601 -3.96 5.48 -16.39
N SER A 602 -5.05 5.48 -17.16
CA SER A 602 -5.04 4.98 -18.54
C SER A 602 -4.74 6.10 -19.52
N GLY A 603 -3.46 6.27 -19.88
CA GLY A 603 -3.06 7.22 -20.93
C GLY A 603 -1.63 7.70 -20.80
N SER A 604 -0.89 7.61 -21.90
CA SER A 604 0.45 8.20 -22.08
C SER A 604 0.35 9.72 -22.23
N HIS A 605 0.19 10.42 -21.10
CA HIS A 605 0.23 11.88 -21.02
C HIS A 605 1.25 12.34 -19.95
N ASP A 606 2.48 12.60 -20.40
CA ASP A 606 3.58 13.04 -19.52
C ASP A 606 3.50 14.52 -19.07
N ASP A 607 2.50 15.28 -19.55
CA ASP A 607 2.36 16.75 -19.32
C ASP A 607 0.96 17.17 -18.81
N GLU A 608 0.41 16.47 -17.81
CA GLU A 608 -0.83 16.89 -17.13
C GLU A 608 -0.56 17.81 -15.93
N SER A 609 -1.28 18.93 -15.82
CA SER A 609 -1.15 19.82 -14.66
C SER A 609 -1.77 19.18 -13.41
N GLY A 610 -1.17 19.40 -12.23
CA GLY A 610 -1.63 18.77 -10.99
C GLY A 610 -3.11 19.00 -10.64
N SER A 611 -3.74 20.05 -11.17
CA SER A 611 -5.19 20.30 -11.01
C SER A 611 -6.08 19.42 -11.89
N GLN A 612 -5.59 18.97 -13.06
CA GLN A 612 -6.33 18.02 -13.91
C GLN A 612 -6.26 16.63 -13.28
N LEU A 613 -5.07 16.21 -12.85
CA LEU A 613 -4.84 14.97 -12.12
C LEU A 613 -5.69 14.91 -10.82
N GLU A 614 -5.73 15.98 -10.00
CA GLU A 614 -6.65 16.05 -8.85
C GLU A 614 -8.14 15.88 -9.25
N GLY A 615 -8.55 16.47 -10.37
CA GLY A 615 -9.90 16.32 -10.91
C GLY A 615 -10.21 14.88 -11.33
N GLU A 616 -9.27 14.21 -11.98
CA GLU A 616 -9.46 12.86 -12.49
C GLU A 616 -9.47 11.81 -11.37
N ILE A 617 -8.55 11.89 -10.40
CA ILE A 617 -8.56 10.99 -9.23
C ILE A 617 -9.85 11.17 -8.41
N ARG A 618 -10.42 12.39 -8.35
CA ARG A 618 -11.74 12.61 -7.73
C ARG A 618 -12.87 11.94 -8.51
N ARG A 619 -12.83 11.95 -9.86
CA ARG A 619 -13.80 11.21 -10.68
C ARG A 619 -13.69 9.71 -10.44
N THR A 620 -12.48 9.13 -10.50
CA THR A 620 -12.29 7.69 -10.25
C THR A 620 -12.68 7.31 -8.82
N SER A 621 -12.42 8.17 -7.83
CA SER A 621 -12.86 7.96 -6.44
C SER A 621 -14.39 8.00 -6.31
N ARG A 622 -15.09 8.93 -6.98
CA ARG A 622 -16.57 8.96 -7.04
C ARG A 622 -17.12 7.69 -7.67
N ILE A 623 -16.53 7.23 -8.77
CA ILE A 623 -16.92 6.00 -9.47
C ILE A 623 -16.73 4.78 -8.56
N VAL A 624 -15.55 4.62 -7.95
CA VAL A 624 -15.23 3.49 -7.05
C VAL A 624 -16.13 3.47 -5.81
N ASP A 625 -16.28 4.59 -5.11
CA ASP A 625 -17.12 4.66 -3.90
C ASP A 625 -18.62 4.45 -4.21
N THR A 626 -19.12 4.97 -5.34
CA THR A 626 -20.52 4.78 -5.77
C THR A 626 -20.79 3.35 -6.23
N ALA A 627 -19.87 2.74 -6.98
CA ALA A 627 -19.94 1.34 -7.34
C ALA A 627 -19.89 0.45 -6.08
N LEU A 628 -19.00 0.75 -5.13
CA LEU A 628 -18.88 0.02 -3.87
C LEU A 628 -20.19 0.08 -3.07
N PHE A 629 -20.81 1.26 -2.95
CA PHE A 629 -22.13 1.42 -2.34
C PHE A 629 -23.19 0.54 -3.03
N ARG A 630 -23.26 0.53 -4.37
CA ARG A 630 -24.19 -0.35 -5.12
C ARG A 630 -23.90 -1.84 -4.86
N THR A 631 -22.63 -2.26 -4.83
CA THR A 631 -22.28 -3.66 -4.49
C THR A 631 -22.73 -4.04 -3.08
N TYR A 632 -22.65 -3.12 -2.11
CA TYR A 632 -23.13 -3.36 -0.74
C TYR A 632 -24.65 -3.40 -0.66
N MET A 633 -25.39 -2.54 -1.37
CA MET A 633 -26.85 -2.62 -1.45
C MET A 633 -27.32 -3.96 -2.02
N MET A 634 -26.62 -4.53 -3.01
CA MET A 634 -27.00 -5.81 -3.61
C MET A 634 -26.59 -7.03 -2.77
N THR A 635 -25.48 -6.99 -2.02
CA THR A 635 -24.95 -8.16 -1.29
C THR A 635 -25.15 -8.14 0.21
N ARG A 636 -24.86 -7.02 0.87
CA ARG A 636 -24.85 -6.87 2.34
C ARG A 636 -25.18 -5.42 2.74
N PRO A 637 -26.46 -5.00 2.71
CA PRO A 637 -26.86 -3.62 2.99
C PRO A 637 -26.35 -3.05 4.32
N ALA A 638 -26.17 -3.89 5.35
CA ALA A 638 -25.62 -3.49 6.64
C ALA A 638 -24.20 -2.88 6.61
N LEU A 639 -23.45 -3.05 5.50
CA LEU A 639 -22.12 -2.45 5.32
C LEU A 639 -22.15 -0.99 4.86
N ALA A 640 -23.32 -0.43 4.50
CA ALA A 640 -23.43 0.96 4.07
C ALA A 640 -23.27 1.98 5.22
N GLY A 641 -23.84 1.71 6.41
CA GLY A 641 -23.59 2.55 7.59
C GLY A 641 -22.10 2.75 7.92
N PRO A 642 -21.29 1.67 8.01
CA PRO A 642 -19.83 1.77 8.11
C PRO A 642 -19.15 2.53 6.95
N LEU A 643 -19.66 2.40 5.72
CA LEU A 643 -19.14 3.13 4.55
C LEU A 643 -19.33 4.65 4.68
N PHE A 644 -20.48 5.11 5.20
CA PHE A 644 -20.79 6.54 5.32
C PHE A 644 -20.10 7.23 6.50
N ARG A 645 -19.79 6.52 7.58
CA ARG A 645 -18.92 7.03 8.66
C ARG A 645 -17.48 7.29 8.20
N LEU A 646 -17.06 6.63 7.12
CA LEU A 646 -15.79 6.89 6.47
C LEU A 646 -15.96 8.00 5.42
N PRO A 647 -14.99 8.92 5.29
CA PRO A 647 -14.99 9.90 4.20
C PRO A 647 -15.10 9.19 2.84
N ASN A 648 -16.07 9.63 2.04
CA ASN A 648 -16.47 8.97 0.80
C ASN A 648 -16.80 9.98 -0.31
N PHE A 649 -16.52 9.61 -1.54
CA PHE A 649 -16.81 10.38 -2.75
C PHE A 649 -18.08 9.91 -3.46
N CYS A 650 -18.91 9.06 -2.83
CA CYS A 650 -20.17 8.56 -3.38
C CYS A 650 -21.06 9.67 -3.97
N ASP A 651 -21.80 9.33 -5.02
CA ASP A 651 -22.73 10.23 -5.69
C ASP A 651 -23.97 10.54 -4.83
N PRO A 652 -24.29 11.82 -4.52
CA PRO A 652 -25.44 12.16 -3.68
C PRO A 652 -26.77 11.66 -4.22
N ASP A 653 -27.01 11.80 -5.53
CA ASP A 653 -28.32 11.53 -6.12
C ASP A 653 -28.62 10.02 -6.14
N VAL A 654 -27.62 9.22 -6.56
CA VAL A 654 -27.70 7.74 -6.58
C VAL A 654 -27.87 7.15 -5.17
N VAL A 655 -27.17 7.70 -4.18
CA VAL A 655 -27.28 7.24 -2.79
C VAL A 655 -28.65 7.61 -2.20
N ASN A 656 -29.15 8.82 -2.48
CA ASN A 656 -30.46 9.26 -2.02
C ASN A 656 -31.58 8.37 -2.58
N GLU A 657 -31.62 8.15 -3.89
CA GLU A 657 -32.62 7.28 -4.54
C GLU A 657 -32.57 5.83 -4.01
N ALA A 658 -31.38 5.26 -3.87
CA ALA A 658 -31.20 3.89 -3.40
C ALA A 658 -31.56 3.70 -1.92
N LEU A 659 -31.27 4.68 -1.04
CA LEU A 659 -31.61 4.60 0.38
C LEU A 659 -33.09 4.88 0.64
N LEU A 660 -33.71 5.77 -0.14
CA LEU A 660 -35.16 6.01 -0.10
C LEU A 660 -35.95 4.77 -0.56
N SER A 661 -35.55 4.11 -1.66
CA SER A 661 -36.24 2.90 -2.14
C SER A 661 -36.16 1.70 -1.19
N HIS A 662 -35.16 1.68 -0.29
CA HIS A 662 -34.99 0.64 0.74
C HIS A 662 -35.42 1.10 2.15
N SER A 663 -36.04 2.28 2.28
CA SER A 663 -36.50 2.87 3.55
C SER A 663 -35.42 3.03 4.64
N ARG A 664 -34.15 3.24 4.25
CA ARG A 664 -32.99 3.30 5.18
C ARG A 664 -32.65 4.72 5.65
N TYR A 665 -33.63 5.38 6.27
CA TYR A 665 -33.51 6.80 6.62
C TYR A 665 -32.37 7.15 7.59
N ASN A 666 -32.01 6.27 8.53
CA ASN A 666 -30.88 6.52 9.44
C ASN A 666 -29.53 6.59 8.71
N GLU A 667 -29.30 5.69 7.75
CA GLU A 667 -28.08 5.68 6.93
C GLU A 667 -28.02 6.90 5.99
N LEU A 668 -29.19 7.40 5.55
CA LEU A 668 -29.31 8.62 4.75
C LEU A 668 -28.95 9.89 5.53
N VAL A 669 -29.34 9.98 6.81
CA VAL A 669 -28.90 11.09 7.71
C VAL A 669 -27.39 11.07 7.92
N ASP A 670 -26.81 9.89 8.16
CA ASP A 670 -25.35 9.73 8.30
C ASP A 670 -24.63 10.09 6.98
N PHE A 671 -25.19 9.73 5.83
CA PHE A 671 -24.66 10.09 4.52
C PHE A 671 -24.67 11.61 4.27
N PHE A 672 -25.81 12.29 4.48
CA PHE A 672 -25.89 13.74 4.33
C PHE A 672 -24.97 14.48 5.31
N SER A 673 -24.79 13.96 6.53
CA SER A 673 -23.79 14.44 7.48
C SER A 673 -22.37 14.36 6.91
N GLY A 674 -21.97 13.18 6.41
CA GLY A 674 -20.65 12.97 5.78
C GLY A 674 -20.40 13.85 4.54
N LYS A 675 -21.46 14.22 3.81
CA LYS A 675 -21.40 15.13 2.65
C LYS A 675 -21.51 16.62 2.98
N LYS A 676 -21.74 17.00 4.24
CA LYS A 676 -22.08 18.36 4.68
C LYS A 676 -23.36 18.93 4.04
N LEU A 677 -24.27 18.06 3.59
CA LEU A 677 -25.59 18.42 3.06
C LEU A 677 -26.60 18.59 4.21
N HIS A 678 -26.23 19.42 5.19
CA HIS A 678 -26.93 19.53 6.47
C HIS A 678 -28.39 20.03 6.34
N SER A 679 -28.68 20.85 5.33
CA SER A 679 -30.04 21.31 5.02
C SER A 679 -30.99 20.16 4.66
N GLN A 680 -30.55 19.23 3.81
CA GLN A 680 -31.34 18.06 3.40
C GLN A 680 -31.53 17.07 4.56
N ALA A 681 -30.48 16.88 5.38
CA ALA A 681 -30.56 16.06 6.60
C ALA A 681 -31.57 16.63 7.61
N LEU A 682 -31.52 17.94 7.87
CA LEU A 682 -32.41 18.61 8.81
C LEU A 682 -33.85 18.68 8.29
N GLU A 683 -34.06 18.81 6.98
CA GLU A 683 -35.39 18.73 6.39
C GLU A 683 -36.00 17.32 6.55
N LEU A 684 -35.21 16.27 6.30
CA LEU A 684 -35.63 14.88 6.54
C LEU A 684 -35.97 14.65 8.03
N LEU A 685 -35.08 15.07 8.94
CA LEU A 685 -35.27 14.99 10.39
C LEU A 685 -36.49 15.76 10.87
N LYS A 686 -36.77 16.94 10.29
CA LYS A 686 -37.97 17.73 10.61
C LYS A 686 -39.23 17.01 10.15
N ARG A 687 -39.26 16.46 8.93
CA ARG A 687 -40.43 15.72 8.39
C ARG A 687 -40.81 14.53 9.28
N PHE A 688 -39.85 13.72 9.71
CA PHE A 688 -40.10 12.59 10.63
C PHE A 688 -40.31 13.04 12.09
N GLY A 689 -39.63 14.10 12.53
CA GLY A 689 -39.74 14.62 13.89
C GLY A 689 -41.08 15.31 14.21
N THR A 690 -41.78 15.83 13.19
CA THR A 690 -43.12 16.44 13.32
C THR A 690 -44.28 15.50 12.97
N ALA A 691 -44.03 14.24 12.64
CA ALA A 691 -45.08 13.27 12.33
C ALA A 691 -45.84 12.87 13.60
N GLU A 692 -47.17 12.77 13.54
CA GLU A 692 -48.03 12.40 14.69
C GLU A 692 -47.92 10.93 15.09
N THR A 693 -47.42 10.08 14.19
CA THR A 693 -47.20 8.65 14.40
C THR A 693 -45.77 8.27 13.99
N PRO A 694 -45.06 7.42 14.76
CA PRO A 694 -43.75 6.93 14.36
C PRO A 694 -43.86 6.04 13.11
N ASP A 695 -43.01 6.28 12.12
CA ASP A 695 -42.88 5.45 10.92
C ASP A 695 -42.27 4.08 11.28
N GLU A 696 -42.88 2.99 10.83
CA GLU A 696 -42.41 1.61 11.06
C GLU A 696 -40.97 1.40 10.58
N ALA A 697 -40.54 2.10 9.52
CA ALA A 697 -39.18 1.96 8.97
C ALA A 697 -38.09 2.60 9.86
N ALA A 698 -38.43 3.59 10.69
CA ALA A 698 -37.45 4.31 11.50
C ALA A 698 -38.04 4.95 12.78
N PRO A 699 -38.55 4.17 13.75
CA PRO A 699 -39.17 4.69 14.96
C PRO A 699 -38.23 5.57 15.82
N GLY A 700 -36.90 5.42 15.68
CA GLY A 700 -35.90 6.26 16.34
C GLY A 700 -35.69 7.67 15.75
N LEU A 701 -36.37 8.02 14.65
CA LEU A 701 -36.37 9.38 14.08
C LEU A 701 -37.56 10.24 14.56
N HIS A 702 -38.48 9.65 15.33
CA HIS A 702 -39.67 10.34 15.83
C HIS A 702 -39.35 11.26 17.02
N GLY A 703 -39.88 12.48 17.01
CA GLY A 703 -39.71 13.49 18.06
C GLY A 703 -38.43 14.35 17.96
N PRO A 704 -38.26 15.34 18.85
CA PRO A 704 -37.20 16.35 18.73
C PRO A 704 -35.79 15.84 19.05
N GLN A 705 -35.67 14.73 19.81
CA GLN A 705 -34.40 14.22 20.36
C GLN A 705 -33.30 14.02 19.31
N ARG A 706 -33.60 13.33 18.19
CA ARG A 706 -32.59 13.06 17.16
C ARG A 706 -32.14 14.33 16.43
N THR A 707 -33.04 15.32 16.31
CA THR A 707 -32.72 16.64 15.72
C THR A 707 -31.84 17.44 16.67
N VAL A 708 -32.11 17.46 17.98
CA VAL A 708 -31.25 18.09 19.00
C VAL A 708 -29.82 17.52 18.95
N ILE A 709 -29.68 16.19 18.94
CA ILE A 709 -28.37 15.52 18.82
C ILE A 709 -27.67 15.90 17.50
N TYR A 710 -28.40 16.00 16.39
CA TYR A 710 -27.82 16.42 15.11
C TYR A 710 -27.35 17.88 15.16
N LEU A 711 -28.14 18.78 15.75
CA LEU A 711 -27.80 20.20 15.91
C LEU A 711 -26.55 20.41 16.77
N GLN A 712 -26.37 19.63 17.85
CA GLN A 712 -25.15 19.66 18.68
C GLN A 712 -23.88 19.28 17.89
N THR A 713 -23.99 18.44 16.87
CA THR A 713 -22.83 18.03 16.04
C THR A 713 -22.46 19.03 14.92
N LEU A 714 -23.29 20.06 14.68
CA LEU A 714 -23.04 21.00 13.58
C LEU A 714 -21.96 22.04 13.91
N PRO A 715 -21.11 22.40 12.92
CA PRO A 715 -20.08 23.42 13.12
C PRO A 715 -20.69 24.83 13.18
N PRO A 716 -20.02 25.80 13.84
CA PRO A 716 -20.51 27.18 13.96
C PRO A 716 -20.72 27.93 12.63
N SER A 717 -20.20 27.43 11.51
CA SER A 717 -20.43 27.99 10.17
C SER A 717 -21.88 27.89 9.71
N GLU A 718 -22.63 26.88 10.17
CA GLU A 718 -24.00 26.59 9.74
C GLU A 718 -25.05 27.19 10.70
N ILE A 719 -24.73 28.25 11.43
CA ILE A 719 -25.60 28.81 12.48
C ILE A 719 -27.00 29.17 11.96
N ASP A 720 -27.15 29.70 10.75
CA ASP A 720 -28.46 30.11 10.25
C ASP A 720 -29.40 28.88 10.09
N LEU A 721 -28.85 27.69 9.79
CA LEU A 721 -29.59 26.41 9.86
C LEU A 721 -29.87 26.01 11.31
N ILE A 722 -28.90 26.14 12.22
CA ILE A 722 -29.09 25.79 13.64
C ILE A 722 -30.24 26.61 14.24
N LEU A 723 -30.31 27.91 13.97
CA LEU A 723 -31.40 28.78 14.45
C LEU A 723 -32.74 28.41 13.79
N GLN A 724 -32.77 28.17 12.48
CA GLN A 724 -34.00 27.80 11.77
C GLN A 724 -34.60 26.46 12.26
N TYR A 725 -33.75 25.47 12.55
CA TYR A 725 -34.21 24.13 12.96
C TYR A 725 -34.30 23.96 14.48
N SER A 726 -33.67 24.80 15.30
CA SER A 726 -33.93 24.84 16.75
C SER A 726 -35.27 25.51 17.10
N GLU A 727 -35.80 26.39 16.25
CA GLU A 727 -37.08 27.09 16.50
C GLU A 727 -38.26 26.12 16.77
N TRP A 728 -38.32 24.99 16.04
CA TRP A 728 -39.40 24.01 16.23
C TRP A 728 -39.11 23.06 17.39
N THR A 729 -37.85 22.68 17.63
CA THR A 729 -37.50 21.83 18.79
C THR A 729 -37.73 22.57 20.10
N LEU A 730 -37.40 23.87 20.18
CA LEU A 730 -37.67 24.74 21.34
C LEU A 730 -39.17 24.89 21.62
N ARG A 731 -40.03 24.90 20.59
CA ARG A 731 -41.49 24.93 20.78
C ARG A 731 -42.08 23.57 21.18
N ALA A 732 -41.44 22.47 20.80
CA ALA A 732 -41.89 21.11 21.12
C ALA A 732 -41.46 20.67 22.53
N ASP A 733 -40.18 20.82 22.87
CA ASP A 733 -39.63 20.58 24.20
C ASP A 733 -38.52 21.61 24.51
N PRO A 734 -38.84 22.69 25.25
CA PRO A 734 -37.87 23.71 25.61
C PRO A 734 -36.66 23.18 26.39
N LYS A 735 -36.82 22.11 27.19
CA LYS A 735 -35.74 21.62 28.06
C LYS A 735 -34.70 20.87 27.26
N LEU A 736 -35.14 19.91 26.44
CA LEU A 736 -34.23 19.14 25.58
C LEU A 736 -33.60 20.03 24.50
N ALA A 737 -34.36 20.96 23.92
CA ALA A 737 -33.82 21.84 22.89
C ALA A 737 -32.80 22.86 23.43
N MET A 738 -32.82 23.17 24.73
CA MET A 738 -31.81 24.04 25.35
C MET A 738 -30.43 23.38 25.43
N GLU A 739 -30.36 22.04 25.44
CA GLU A 739 -29.10 21.29 25.37
C GLU A 739 -28.31 21.55 24.07
N VAL A 740 -28.94 22.11 23.02
CA VAL A 740 -28.22 22.55 21.80
C VAL A 740 -27.27 23.72 22.10
N PHE A 741 -27.59 24.54 23.11
CA PHE A 741 -26.85 25.77 23.43
C PHE A 741 -26.09 25.73 24.77
N ILE A 742 -26.47 24.82 25.68
CA ILE A 742 -25.89 24.69 27.04
C ILE A 742 -24.95 23.49 27.18
N ALA A 743 -25.01 22.47 26.31
CA ALA A 743 -24.21 21.26 26.51
C ALA A 743 -22.68 21.50 26.38
N ASP A 744 -21.92 20.86 27.27
CA ASP A 744 -20.44 20.78 27.33
C ASP A 744 -19.82 20.24 26.02
N SER A 745 -19.85 21.03 24.96
CA SER A 745 -19.40 20.67 23.63
C SER A 745 -18.65 21.83 22.97
N GLU A 746 -17.53 21.52 22.31
CA GLU A 746 -16.69 22.51 21.63
C GLU A 746 -17.48 23.36 20.63
N ASN A 747 -18.53 22.78 20.02
CA ASN A 747 -19.46 23.49 19.14
C ASN A 747 -20.29 24.53 19.91
N ALA A 748 -20.95 24.16 21.02
CA ALA A 748 -21.80 25.08 21.77
C ALA A 748 -21.03 26.28 22.34
N GLU A 749 -19.81 26.05 22.87
CA GLU A 749 -18.95 27.11 23.41
C GLU A 749 -18.55 28.15 22.35
N THR A 750 -18.39 27.72 21.08
CA THR A 750 -17.86 28.53 19.97
C THR A 750 -18.94 29.21 19.12
N LEU A 751 -20.22 28.93 19.35
CA LEU A 751 -21.32 29.63 18.68
C LEU A 751 -21.35 31.13 19.05
N PRO A 752 -21.76 32.04 18.13
CA PRO A 752 -21.87 33.47 18.42
C PRO A 752 -23.06 33.79 19.35
N ARG A 753 -22.77 33.73 20.65
CA ARG A 753 -23.65 33.91 21.81
C ARG A 753 -24.61 35.10 21.69
N GLY A 754 -24.15 36.23 21.13
CA GLY A 754 -24.98 37.43 20.93
C GLY A 754 -26.09 37.31 19.87
N ARG A 755 -25.99 36.39 18.91
CA ARG A 755 -27.12 36.06 18.00
C ARG A 755 -28.11 35.12 18.70
N ILE A 756 -27.61 34.14 19.45
CA ILE A 756 -28.43 33.16 20.17
C ILE A 756 -29.26 33.82 21.27
N ALA A 757 -28.68 34.68 22.12
CA ALA A 757 -29.42 35.37 23.18
C ALA A 757 -30.60 36.20 22.62
N ARG A 758 -30.41 36.88 21.49
CA ARG A 758 -31.48 37.62 20.79
C ARG A 758 -32.55 36.71 20.18
N PHE A 759 -32.16 35.54 19.70
CA PHE A 759 -33.09 34.54 19.14
C PHE A 759 -33.94 33.92 20.25
N LEU A 760 -33.33 33.47 21.35
CA LEU A 760 -34.01 32.92 22.51
C LEU A 760 -34.97 33.95 23.14
N GLY A 761 -34.52 35.20 23.34
CA GLY A 761 -35.36 36.29 23.84
C GLY A 761 -36.50 36.70 22.89
N GLY A 762 -36.45 36.28 21.62
CA GLY A 762 -37.56 36.40 20.66
C GLY A 762 -38.62 35.29 20.77
N ILE A 763 -38.29 34.19 21.48
CA ILE A 763 -39.18 33.04 21.73
C ILE A 763 -39.72 33.10 23.16
N ASP A 764 -38.83 33.13 24.15
CA ASP A 764 -39.16 33.22 25.58
C ASP A 764 -38.04 33.96 26.36
N PRO A 765 -38.36 35.06 27.09
CA PRO A 765 -37.43 35.70 28.02
C PRO A 765 -36.87 34.79 29.11
N GLY A 766 -37.58 33.73 29.50
CA GLY A 766 -37.09 32.74 30.47
C GLY A 766 -35.84 31.99 29.97
N LEU A 767 -35.87 31.55 28.70
CA LEU A 767 -34.73 30.91 28.04
C LEU A 767 -33.55 31.88 27.81
N GLU A 768 -33.83 33.17 27.55
CA GLU A 768 -32.78 34.21 27.46
C GLU A 768 -32.02 34.34 28.79
N VAL A 769 -32.71 34.30 29.93
CA VAL A 769 -32.08 34.34 31.27
C VAL A 769 -31.22 33.10 31.52
N GLN A 770 -31.75 31.89 31.28
CA GLN A 770 -31.00 30.64 31.52
C GLN A 770 -29.70 30.58 30.69
N TYR A 771 -29.76 31.02 29.44
CA TYR A 771 -28.57 31.09 28.57
C TYR A 771 -27.53 32.10 29.07
N LEU A 772 -27.98 33.28 29.49
CA LEU A 772 -27.10 34.34 30.00
C LEU A 772 -26.52 34.00 31.39
N GLU A 773 -27.25 33.29 32.25
CA GLU A 773 -26.73 32.73 33.49
C GLU A 773 -25.56 31.77 33.17
N HIS A 774 -25.79 30.74 32.34
CA HIS A 774 -24.78 29.75 31.94
C HIS A 774 -23.52 30.38 31.30
N ILE A 775 -23.68 31.31 30.34
CA ILE A 775 -22.55 32.03 29.71
C ILE A 775 -21.66 32.72 30.75
N ILE A 776 -22.25 33.25 31.83
CA ILE A 776 -21.51 34.04 32.82
C ILE A 776 -20.98 33.16 33.96
N SER A 777 -21.68 32.08 34.35
CA SER A 777 -21.24 31.20 35.45
C SER A 777 -20.30 30.08 35.03
N GLU A 778 -20.41 29.58 33.79
CA GLU A 778 -19.65 28.42 33.32
C GLU A 778 -18.65 28.79 32.23
N LEU A 779 -19.01 29.71 31.32
CA LEU A 779 -18.11 30.18 30.24
C LEU A 779 -17.34 31.47 30.59
N ASP A 780 -17.46 31.96 31.83
CA ASP A 780 -16.73 33.11 32.42
C ASP A 780 -16.68 34.37 31.52
N GLU A 781 -17.70 34.61 30.69
CA GLU A 781 -17.57 35.59 29.61
C GLU A 781 -17.60 37.03 30.11
N SER A 782 -16.56 37.79 29.76
CA SER A 782 -16.37 39.18 30.24
C SER A 782 -17.13 40.28 29.49
N THR A 783 -17.93 39.94 28.48
CA THR A 783 -18.61 40.88 27.57
C THR A 783 -19.66 41.74 28.32
N PRO A 784 -19.43 43.05 28.54
CA PRO A 784 -20.27 43.86 29.44
C PRO A 784 -21.75 43.92 29.06
N ASP A 785 -22.06 43.80 27.77
CA ASP A 785 -23.44 43.84 27.25
C ASP A 785 -24.30 42.66 27.72
N PHE A 786 -23.72 41.46 27.89
CA PHE A 786 -24.46 40.30 28.41
C PHE A 786 -24.76 40.46 29.90
N HIS A 787 -23.78 40.93 30.69
CA HIS A 787 -23.99 41.26 32.11
C HIS A 787 -25.02 42.38 32.28
N ASN A 788 -24.98 43.41 31.43
CA ASN A 788 -25.99 44.47 31.42
C ASN A 788 -27.39 43.95 31.08
N ARG A 789 -27.50 43.08 30.07
CA ARG A 789 -28.76 42.50 29.60
C ARG A 789 -29.37 41.58 30.66
N LEU A 790 -28.56 40.77 31.34
CA LEU A 790 -29.02 39.91 32.41
C LEU A 790 -29.55 40.73 33.61
N VAL A 791 -28.87 41.83 33.98
CA VAL A 791 -29.38 42.78 34.99
C VAL A 791 -30.72 43.41 34.58
N GLU A 792 -30.89 43.78 33.30
CA GLU A 792 -32.18 44.29 32.80
C GLU A 792 -33.29 43.24 32.90
N LEU A 793 -33.01 41.98 32.53
CA LEU A 793 -33.98 40.89 32.56
C LEU A 793 -34.37 40.50 34.01
N PHE A 794 -33.41 40.36 34.92
CA PHE A 794 -33.71 40.13 36.34
C PHE A 794 -34.57 41.25 36.92
N ILE A 795 -34.21 42.52 36.68
CA ILE A 795 -34.99 43.67 37.18
C ILE A 795 -36.38 43.71 36.55
N LYS A 796 -36.55 43.25 35.29
CA LYS A 796 -37.86 43.14 34.64
C LYS A 796 -38.70 42.02 35.27
N HIS A 797 -38.17 40.80 35.38
CA HIS A 797 -38.88 39.67 36.01
C HIS A 797 -39.26 39.97 37.47
N LEU A 798 -38.33 40.54 38.27
CA LEU A 798 -38.59 40.93 39.66
C LEU A 798 -39.60 42.08 39.83
N LYS A 799 -39.88 42.85 38.77
CA LYS A 799 -40.94 43.89 38.74
C LYS A 799 -42.30 43.37 38.25
N GLU A 800 -42.29 42.33 37.41
CA GLU A 800 -43.51 41.75 36.80
C GLU A 800 -44.09 40.61 37.65
N LYS A 801 -43.25 39.89 38.42
CA LYS A 801 -43.69 38.83 39.35
C LYS A 801 -44.26 39.37 40.66
N LYS A 802 -45.11 38.56 41.30
CA LYS A 802 -45.56 38.76 42.69
C LYS A 802 -44.45 38.37 43.67
N ARG A 803 -44.51 38.93 44.89
CA ARG A 803 -43.59 38.63 45.99
C ARG A 803 -44.02 37.34 46.70
N ASP A 804 -43.65 36.22 46.11
CA ASP A 804 -43.81 34.85 46.64
C ASP A 804 -42.41 34.21 46.84
N ASP A 805 -42.30 33.00 47.39
CA ASP A 805 -40.99 32.35 47.70
C ASP A 805 -40.04 32.24 46.47
N GLU A 806 -40.60 32.13 45.25
CA GLU A 806 -39.83 32.14 44.00
C GLU A 806 -39.16 33.50 43.72
N TRP A 807 -39.74 34.60 44.19
CA TRP A 807 -39.21 35.96 44.04
C TRP A 807 -37.99 36.16 44.94
N ASP A 808 -38.03 35.65 46.17
CA ASP A 808 -36.86 35.67 47.07
C ASP A 808 -35.72 34.82 46.49
N ALA A 809 -36.02 33.66 45.90
CA ALA A 809 -35.03 32.83 45.22
C ALA A 809 -34.45 33.44 43.92
N GLU A 810 -35.19 34.34 43.25
CA GLU A 810 -34.66 35.15 42.13
C GLU A 810 -33.86 36.36 42.63
N MET A 811 -34.26 36.97 43.74
CA MET A 811 -33.53 38.06 44.39
C MET A 811 -32.17 37.58 44.91
N ASP A 812 -32.10 36.42 45.56
CA ASP A 812 -30.84 35.84 46.05
C ASP A 812 -29.88 35.51 44.89
N ARG A 813 -30.39 34.96 43.78
CA ARG A 813 -29.60 34.75 42.55
C ARG A 813 -29.07 36.07 41.97
N PHE A 814 -29.93 37.09 41.89
CA PHE A 814 -29.53 38.43 41.42
C PHE A 814 -28.48 39.08 42.34
N VAL A 815 -28.64 38.99 43.65
CA VAL A 815 -27.68 39.50 44.65
C VAL A 815 -26.37 38.75 44.59
N GLN A 816 -26.39 37.42 44.39
CA GLN A 816 -25.18 36.62 44.22
C GLN A 816 -24.45 36.98 42.92
N PHE A 817 -25.17 37.15 41.80
CA PHE A 817 -24.62 37.63 40.54
C PHE A 817 -23.93 39.00 40.67
N LEU A 818 -24.55 39.95 41.38
CA LEU A 818 -23.95 41.28 41.62
C LEU A 818 -22.69 41.24 42.50
N LYS A 819 -22.53 40.19 43.33
CA LYS A 819 -21.35 39.94 44.18
C LYS A 819 -20.21 39.27 43.41
N THR A 820 -20.52 38.35 42.48
CA THR A 820 -19.52 37.61 41.70
C THR A 820 -19.05 38.38 40.46
N SER A 821 -19.96 38.98 39.70
CA SER A 821 -19.61 39.77 38.53
C SER A 821 -19.11 41.17 38.89
N SER A 822 -18.12 41.65 38.13
CA SER A 822 -17.62 43.03 38.16
C SER A 822 -17.66 43.72 36.79
N GLN A 823 -18.22 43.06 35.77
CA GLN A 823 -18.15 43.47 34.36
C GLN A 823 -19.43 44.16 33.85
N TYR A 824 -20.53 44.14 34.62
CA TYR A 824 -21.69 44.97 34.31
C TYR A 824 -21.37 46.47 34.43
N SER A 825 -22.02 47.29 33.60
CA SER A 825 -21.87 48.75 33.68
C SER A 825 -22.55 49.29 34.93
N LEU A 826 -21.73 49.53 35.95
CA LEU A 826 -22.13 49.90 37.31
C LEU A 826 -23.11 51.09 37.33
N SER A 827 -22.88 52.11 36.50
CA SER A 827 -23.75 53.28 36.37
C SER A 827 -25.13 52.96 35.80
N LYS A 828 -25.21 52.02 34.83
CA LYS A 828 -26.48 51.59 34.23
C LYS A 828 -27.27 50.75 35.23
N ALA A 829 -26.63 49.77 35.87
CA ALA A 829 -27.24 48.96 36.92
C ALA A 829 -27.80 49.84 38.06
N PHE A 830 -27.03 50.81 38.55
CA PHE A 830 -27.47 51.76 39.59
C PHE A 830 -28.64 52.68 39.16
N SER A 831 -28.84 52.88 37.86
CA SER A 831 -29.99 53.64 37.33
C SER A 831 -31.26 52.80 37.19
N LEU A 832 -31.12 51.48 36.97
CA LEU A 832 -32.24 50.54 36.75
C LEU A 832 -32.86 50.00 38.05
N ILE A 833 -32.03 49.88 39.09
CA ILE A 833 -32.44 49.41 40.43
C ILE A 833 -33.34 50.46 41.11
N PRO A 834 -34.54 50.09 41.59
CA PRO A 834 -35.42 50.99 42.36
C PRO A 834 -34.72 51.52 43.62
N ARG A 835 -34.81 52.84 43.86
CA ARG A 835 -34.12 53.51 44.97
C ARG A 835 -34.89 53.54 46.29
N ASP A 836 -36.20 53.30 46.22
CA ASP A 836 -37.16 53.53 47.30
C ASP A 836 -37.74 52.24 47.89
N ASP A 837 -37.42 51.08 47.29
CA ASP A 837 -37.89 49.76 47.74
C ASP A 837 -36.86 49.11 48.69
N PRO A 838 -37.23 48.82 49.96
CA PRO A 838 -36.30 48.26 50.95
C PRO A 838 -35.61 46.96 50.54
N ALA A 839 -36.24 46.12 49.71
CA ALA A 839 -35.66 44.85 49.31
C ALA A 839 -34.43 45.01 48.39
N PHE A 840 -34.35 46.11 47.62
CA PHE A 840 -33.25 46.38 46.71
C PHE A 840 -32.06 47.10 47.37
N TYR A 841 -32.11 47.44 48.67
CA TYR A 841 -31.02 48.14 49.36
C TYR A 841 -29.73 47.32 49.44
N GLU A 842 -29.79 45.98 49.53
CA GLU A 842 -28.58 45.15 49.49
C GLU A 842 -27.92 45.18 48.11
N ALA A 843 -28.70 44.96 47.04
CA ALA A 843 -28.23 45.11 45.66
C ALA A 843 -27.64 46.51 45.39
N GLN A 844 -28.30 47.57 45.87
CA GLN A 844 -27.81 48.95 45.76
C GLN A 844 -26.44 49.15 46.45
N ALA A 845 -26.26 48.60 47.66
CA ALA A 845 -25.01 48.71 48.40
C ALA A 845 -23.85 47.96 47.71
N ILE A 846 -24.13 46.81 47.09
CA ILE A 846 -23.15 46.01 46.35
C ILE A 846 -22.70 46.74 45.07
N VAL A 847 -23.61 47.32 44.30
CA VAL A 847 -23.24 48.11 43.11
C VAL A 847 -22.42 49.34 43.51
N LEU A 848 -22.78 50.04 44.59
CA LEU A 848 -21.99 51.16 45.14
C LEU A 848 -20.60 50.74 45.64
N SER A 849 -20.49 49.55 46.21
CA SER A 849 -19.21 48.94 46.57
C SER A 849 -18.31 48.76 45.35
N ASN A 850 -18.85 48.16 44.28
CA ASN A 850 -18.08 47.88 43.07
C ASN A 850 -17.70 49.17 42.32
N MET A 851 -18.45 50.27 42.49
CA MET A 851 -18.05 51.63 42.07
C MET A 851 -16.96 52.28 42.94
N GLY A 852 -16.43 51.61 43.96
CA GLY A 852 -15.46 52.18 44.91
C GLY A 852 -16.03 53.28 45.81
N SER A 853 -17.35 53.50 45.78
CA SER A 853 -18.05 54.52 46.58
C SER A 853 -18.36 54.01 47.99
N HIS A 854 -17.31 53.51 48.67
CA HIS A 854 -17.39 52.81 49.95
C HIS A 854 -18.16 53.58 51.04
N LYS A 855 -18.04 54.92 51.07
CA LYS A 855 -18.78 55.76 52.01
C LYS A 855 -20.30 55.64 51.83
N GLN A 856 -20.79 55.71 50.59
CA GLN A 856 -22.22 55.61 50.28
C GLN A 856 -22.75 54.18 50.49
N ALA A 857 -21.95 53.16 50.17
CA ALA A 857 -22.29 51.77 50.47
C ALA A 857 -22.45 51.55 51.99
N LEU A 858 -21.50 52.06 52.80
CA LEU A 858 -21.57 52.01 54.26
C LEU A 858 -22.74 52.82 54.82
N GLU A 859 -23.06 54.00 54.28
CA GLU A 859 -24.25 54.77 54.66
C GLU A 859 -25.55 53.95 54.47
N ILE A 860 -25.63 53.10 53.43
CA ILE A 860 -26.77 52.18 53.24
C ILE A 860 -26.78 51.07 54.30
N TYR A 861 -25.65 50.39 54.54
CA TYR A 861 -25.58 49.34 55.58
C TYR A 861 -25.91 49.87 56.98
N VAL A 862 -25.37 51.04 57.32
CA VAL A 862 -25.44 51.64 58.67
C VAL A 862 -26.77 52.38 58.91
N PHE A 863 -27.24 53.20 57.97
CA PHE A 863 -28.41 54.06 58.21
C PHE A 863 -29.72 53.53 57.59
N LYS A 864 -29.67 52.97 56.37
CA LYS A 864 -30.87 52.42 55.71
C LYS A 864 -31.22 51.01 56.21
N MET A 865 -30.26 50.10 56.22
CA MET A 865 -30.46 48.70 56.64
C MET A 865 -30.21 48.46 58.13
N LYS A 866 -29.50 49.37 58.83
CA LYS A 866 -29.14 49.26 60.26
C LYS A 866 -28.47 47.93 60.65
N ASN A 867 -27.73 47.33 59.72
CA ASN A 867 -27.06 46.05 59.93
C ASN A 867 -25.55 46.27 60.08
N TYR A 868 -25.13 46.56 61.32
CA TYR A 868 -23.74 46.83 61.67
C TYR A 868 -22.82 45.62 61.41
N ALA A 869 -23.32 44.39 61.56
CA ALA A 869 -22.56 43.17 61.28
C ALA A 869 -22.21 43.05 59.78
N LYS A 870 -23.18 43.28 58.88
CA LYS A 870 -22.90 43.36 57.42
C LYS A 870 -21.95 44.51 57.08
N ALA A 871 -21.96 45.62 57.82
CA ALA A 871 -21.00 46.72 57.62
C ALA A 871 -19.57 46.35 58.05
N GLU A 872 -19.39 45.59 59.14
CA GLU A 872 -18.08 45.04 59.54
C GLU A 872 -17.59 43.98 58.56
N GLU A 873 -18.46 43.06 58.13
CA GLU A 873 -18.15 42.04 57.12
C GLU A 873 -17.71 42.69 55.80
N TYR A 874 -18.43 43.73 55.36
CA TYR A 874 -18.06 44.54 54.21
C TYR A 874 -16.64 45.11 54.33
N CYS A 875 -16.31 45.74 55.46
CA CYS A 875 -14.97 46.28 55.69
C CYS A 875 -13.89 45.18 55.71
N ASN A 876 -14.22 43.99 56.22
CA ASN A 876 -13.34 42.83 56.18
C ASN A 876 -13.10 42.31 54.74
N ILE A 877 -14.14 42.28 53.89
CA ILE A 877 -14.03 41.90 52.48
C ILE A 877 -13.14 42.87 51.71
N VAL A 878 -13.37 44.19 51.82
CA VAL A 878 -12.57 45.17 51.07
C VAL A 878 -11.14 45.29 51.60
N HIS A 879 -10.89 45.02 52.89
CA HIS A 879 -9.52 44.92 53.40
C HIS A 879 -8.78 43.72 52.79
N LYS A 880 -9.40 42.52 52.82
CA LYS A 880 -8.82 41.31 52.20
C LYS A 880 -8.56 41.51 50.70
N SER A 881 -9.43 42.22 49.98
CA SER A 881 -9.24 42.50 48.54
C SER A 881 -8.20 43.57 48.23
N ARG A 882 -7.81 44.40 49.22
CA ARG A 882 -6.62 45.27 49.13
C ARG A 882 -5.33 44.50 49.38
N ASP A 883 -5.31 43.63 50.39
CA ASP A 883 -4.14 42.80 50.72
C ASP A 883 -3.79 41.78 49.61
N SER A 884 -4.77 41.34 48.82
CA SER A 884 -4.58 40.33 47.77
C SER A 884 -4.16 40.89 46.40
N ARG A 885 -4.13 42.21 46.20
CA ARG A 885 -3.58 42.80 44.97
C ARG A 885 -2.05 42.75 45.03
N PRO A 886 -1.35 41.99 44.17
CA PRO A 886 0.09 42.05 44.13
C PRO A 886 0.51 43.47 43.77
N SER A 887 1.27 44.12 44.65
CA SER A 887 1.85 45.42 44.38
C SER A 887 2.73 45.33 43.14
N SER A 888 2.42 46.16 42.14
CA SER A 888 3.17 46.21 40.87
C SER A 888 4.67 46.33 41.15
N PRO A 889 5.54 45.55 40.49
CA PRO A 889 6.94 45.39 40.91
C PRO A 889 7.78 46.68 40.86
N ASP A 890 7.29 47.74 40.23
CA ASP A 890 8.01 48.98 39.95
C ASP A 890 8.03 50.00 41.11
N GLN A 891 7.36 49.72 42.24
CA GLN A 891 7.50 50.50 43.48
C GLN A 891 8.52 49.91 44.48
N SER A 892 9.24 48.85 44.11
CA SER A 892 10.24 48.20 44.98
C SER A 892 11.63 48.86 44.99
N ARG A 893 11.79 50.06 44.41
CA ARG A 893 13.08 50.80 44.31
C ARG A 893 13.07 52.22 44.89
N ARG A 894 12.46 52.38 46.06
CA ARG A 894 13.03 53.26 47.10
C ARG A 894 12.95 52.53 48.45
N PRO A 895 14.05 52.41 49.20
CA PRO A 895 13.94 52.14 50.62
C PRO A 895 13.35 53.40 51.24
N SER A 896 12.07 53.38 51.57
CA SER A 896 11.47 54.41 52.41
C SER A 896 12.22 54.41 53.74
N SER A 897 12.92 55.51 54.02
CA SER A 897 13.54 55.79 55.31
C SER A 897 12.49 55.67 56.42
N ALA A 898 12.91 55.21 57.60
CA ALA A 898 12.02 54.88 58.71
C ALA A 898 11.46 56.12 59.47
N ASP A 899 11.26 57.24 58.77
CA ASP A 899 11.11 58.59 59.38
C ASP A 899 9.97 59.47 58.80
N ASP A 900 9.09 58.98 57.92
CA ASP A 900 7.92 59.74 57.43
C ASP A 900 6.57 59.15 57.93
N PRO A 901 5.87 59.81 58.88
CA PRO A 901 4.62 59.30 59.45
C PRO A 901 3.32 59.66 58.71
N GLU A 902 3.34 60.58 57.72
CA GLU A 902 2.12 61.33 57.34
C GLU A 902 1.31 60.78 56.15
N ASP A 903 1.84 59.93 55.28
CA ASP A 903 1.15 59.47 54.05
C ASP A 903 0.41 58.11 54.18
N SER A 904 -0.34 57.93 55.28
CA SER A 904 -1.26 56.79 55.45
C SER A 904 -2.68 57.14 55.04
N ALA A 905 -3.05 56.84 53.79
CA ALA A 905 -4.43 56.99 53.30
C ALA A 905 -5.44 56.33 54.26
N PRO A 906 -6.56 56.99 54.62
CA PRO A 906 -7.45 56.51 55.68
C PRO A 906 -7.98 55.11 55.36
N SER A 907 -7.88 54.21 56.34
CA SER A 907 -8.35 52.83 56.18
C SER A 907 -9.88 52.78 56.10
N ILE A 908 -10.42 51.72 55.52
CA ILE A 908 -11.89 51.59 55.34
C ILE A 908 -12.58 51.50 56.71
N TYR A 909 -11.93 50.88 57.71
CA TYR A 909 -12.37 50.91 59.10
C TYR A 909 -12.38 52.32 59.70
N HIS A 910 -11.46 53.21 59.29
CA HIS A 910 -11.48 54.62 59.71
C HIS A 910 -12.68 55.36 59.09
N THR A 911 -13.06 55.03 57.85
CA THR A 911 -14.30 55.53 57.24
C THR A 911 -15.53 55.02 58.00
N LEU A 912 -15.61 53.73 58.33
CA LEU A 912 -16.70 53.17 59.14
C LEU A 912 -16.78 53.81 60.53
N LEU A 913 -15.63 53.96 61.21
CA LEU A 913 -15.54 54.61 62.51
C LEU A 913 -16.00 56.08 62.45
N SER A 914 -15.63 56.82 61.39
CA SER A 914 -16.13 58.18 61.18
C SER A 914 -17.64 58.21 60.94
N LEU A 915 -18.22 57.22 60.26
CA LEU A 915 -19.68 57.16 60.07
C LEU A 915 -20.43 56.83 61.38
N TYR A 916 -19.81 56.09 62.30
CA TYR A 916 -20.39 55.80 63.62
C TYR A 916 -20.24 56.97 64.62
N LEU A 917 -19.11 57.67 64.62
CA LEU A 917 -18.83 58.75 65.59
C LEU A 917 -19.25 60.14 65.08
N THR A 918 -19.18 60.40 63.77
CA THR A 918 -19.55 61.67 63.12
C THR A 918 -20.52 61.46 61.95
N PRO A 919 -21.75 61.00 62.21
CA PRO A 919 -22.75 60.74 61.17
C PRO A 919 -23.23 62.03 60.48
N PRO A 920 -23.56 61.99 59.17
CA PRO A 920 -24.26 63.09 58.51
C PRO A 920 -25.69 63.24 59.07
N SER A 921 -26.17 64.48 59.17
CA SER A 921 -27.56 64.78 59.54
C SER A 921 -28.52 64.08 58.58
N PRO A 922 -29.53 63.28 59.04
CA PRO A 922 -30.21 63.40 60.34
C PRO A 922 -29.98 62.23 61.33
N HIS A 923 -28.87 61.50 61.24
CA HIS A 923 -28.65 60.28 62.03
C HIS A 923 -27.91 60.53 63.37
N LYS A 924 -28.12 59.64 64.36
CA LYS A 924 -27.47 59.70 65.69
C LYS A 924 -26.17 58.87 65.70
N PRO A 925 -25.16 59.27 66.50
CA PRO A 925 -23.91 58.49 66.64
C PRO A 925 -24.16 57.14 67.32
N ALA A 926 -23.37 56.14 66.95
CA ALA A 926 -23.46 54.76 67.42
C ALA A 926 -22.19 54.39 68.18
N HIS A 927 -22.18 54.66 69.50
CA HIS A 927 -20.99 54.49 70.33
C HIS A 927 -20.63 53.01 70.58
N ASP A 928 -21.59 52.14 70.88
CA ASP A 928 -21.30 50.74 71.20
C ASP A 928 -20.65 49.97 70.02
N PRO A 929 -21.16 50.06 68.76
CA PRO A 929 -20.50 49.45 67.61
C PRO A 929 -19.12 50.06 67.30
N ALA A 930 -18.91 51.35 67.60
CA ALA A 930 -17.60 51.99 67.43
C ALA A 930 -16.55 51.42 68.41
N LEU A 931 -16.95 51.15 69.66
CA LEU A 931 -16.09 50.51 70.66
C LEU A 931 -15.82 49.04 70.32
N GLU A 932 -16.82 48.29 69.84
CA GLU A 932 -16.65 46.92 69.38
C GLU A 932 -15.66 46.85 68.20
N LEU A 933 -15.81 47.73 67.21
CA LEU A 933 -14.89 47.87 66.07
C LEU A 933 -13.46 48.21 66.51
N LEU A 934 -13.29 49.15 67.45
CA LEU A 934 -11.99 49.51 68.03
C LEU A 934 -11.35 48.34 68.79
N SER A 935 -12.14 47.50 69.46
CA SER A 935 -11.63 46.34 70.19
C SER A 935 -11.15 45.21 69.24
N ARG A 936 -11.89 44.96 68.14
CA ARG A 936 -11.59 43.88 67.17
C ARG A 936 -10.54 44.27 66.15
N HIS A 937 -10.68 45.45 65.56
CA HIS A 937 -9.87 45.92 64.44
C HIS A 937 -8.90 47.05 64.82
N GLY A 938 -8.81 47.39 66.11
CA GLY A 938 -7.95 48.44 66.64
C GLY A 938 -6.50 48.36 66.17
N SER A 939 -5.92 47.16 66.06
CA SER A 939 -4.55 46.94 65.56
C SER A 939 -4.32 47.46 64.14
N ARG A 940 -5.35 47.53 63.29
CA ARG A 940 -5.31 47.92 61.87
C ARG A 940 -5.55 49.42 61.62
N LEU A 941 -5.86 50.17 62.68
CA LEU A 941 -6.23 51.59 62.60
C LEU A 941 -5.01 52.50 62.87
N PRO A 942 -4.78 53.58 62.10
CA PRO A 942 -3.69 54.52 62.36
C PRO A 942 -3.92 55.23 63.69
N ALA A 943 -2.93 55.22 64.59
CA ALA A 943 -3.11 55.72 65.95
C ALA A 943 -3.45 57.23 65.97
N ALA A 944 -2.71 58.05 65.22
CA ALA A 944 -2.90 59.50 65.18
C ALA A 944 -4.31 59.89 64.71
N SER A 945 -4.76 59.38 63.55
CA SER A 945 -6.07 59.75 63.00
C SER A 945 -7.23 59.17 63.81
N THR A 946 -7.09 57.95 64.34
CA THR A 946 -8.12 57.31 65.16
C THR A 946 -8.34 58.03 66.48
N LEU A 947 -7.26 58.47 67.15
CA LEU A 947 -7.37 59.27 68.37
C LEU A 947 -8.03 60.63 68.11
N SER A 948 -7.81 61.25 66.95
CA SER A 948 -8.46 62.51 66.58
C SER A 948 -9.97 62.41 66.29
N LEU A 949 -10.52 61.21 66.13
CA LEU A 949 -11.96 60.97 65.95
C LEU A 949 -12.70 60.60 67.24
N ILE A 950 -11.99 60.31 68.32
CA ILE A 950 -12.59 59.91 69.60
C ILE A 950 -13.01 61.18 70.37
N PRO A 951 -14.25 61.27 70.86
CA PRO A 951 -14.68 62.40 71.71
C PRO A 951 -13.92 62.46 73.02
N ASP A 952 -13.57 63.67 73.48
CA ASP A 952 -12.89 63.92 74.76
C ASP A 952 -13.67 63.40 75.98
N ASP A 953 -14.99 63.20 75.84
CA ASP A 953 -15.88 62.68 76.88
C ASP A 953 -15.72 61.15 77.12
N LEU A 954 -15.02 60.42 76.25
CA LEU A 954 -14.90 58.95 76.34
C LEU A 954 -13.84 58.54 77.39
N PRO A 955 -14.17 57.70 78.39
CA PRO A 955 -13.20 57.29 79.40
C PRO A 955 -12.12 56.37 78.82
N VAL A 956 -10.85 56.71 79.07
CA VAL A 956 -9.65 55.97 78.61
C VAL A 956 -9.67 54.47 78.97
N ARG A 957 -10.39 54.09 80.04
CA ARG A 957 -10.60 52.70 80.45
C ARG A 957 -11.19 51.84 79.33
N ASP A 958 -12.13 52.37 78.57
CA ASP A 958 -12.86 51.60 77.56
C ASP A 958 -12.00 51.37 76.29
N LEU A 959 -10.89 52.09 76.18
CA LEU A 959 -9.86 51.96 75.14
C LEU A 959 -8.70 51.02 75.54
N GLU A 960 -8.72 50.36 76.72
CA GLU A 960 -7.62 49.47 77.16
C GLU A 960 -7.34 48.38 76.11
N SER A 961 -8.39 47.79 75.55
CA SER A 961 -8.32 46.74 74.53
C SER A 961 -7.60 47.22 73.26
N TYR A 962 -7.93 48.43 72.79
CA TYR A 962 -7.32 49.10 71.64
C TYR A 962 -5.82 49.34 71.86
N PHE A 963 -5.43 49.98 72.97
CA PHE A 963 -4.02 50.28 73.27
C PHE A 963 -3.20 49.00 73.41
N ARG A 964 -3.71 48.01 74.15
CA ARG A 964 -3.05 46.72 74.35
C ARG A 964 -2.89 45.94 73.04
N GLY A 965 -3.88 46.02 72.15
CA GLY A 965 -3.83 45.44 70.80
C GLY A 965 -2.77 46.11 69.91
N ARG A 966 -2.74 47.45 69.87
CA ARG A 966 -1.77 48.21 69.06
C ARG A 966 -0.33 48.03 69.54
N ILE A 967 -0.06 48.10 70.85
CA ILE A 967 1.29 47.92 71.41
C ILE A 967 1.82 46.50 71.10
N ARG A 968 0.96 45.47 71.25
CA ARG A 968 1.33 44.09 70.88
C ARG A 968 1.62 43.94 69.39
N SER A 969 0.78 44.53 68.53
CA SER A 969 0.97 44.48 67.07
C SER A 969 2.29 45.16 66.64
N ALA A 970 2.59 46.35 67.15
CA ALA A 970 3.84 47.05 66.87
C ALA A 970 5.08 46.23 67.31
N ASN A 971 5.05 45.68 68.52
CA ASN A 971 6.12 44.80 69.01
C ASN A 971 6.25 43.51 68.18
N SER A 972 5.14 42.95 67.69
CA SER A 972 5.16 41.76 66.82
C SER A 972 5.88 42.05 65.50
N VAL A 973 5.56 43.16 64.83
CA VAL A 973 6.20 43.56 63.57
C VAL A 973 7.71 43.80 63.74
N VAL A 974 8.11 44.43 64.86
CA VAL A 974 9.54 44.66 65.19
C VAL A 974 10.30 43.36 65.49
N ASN A 975 9.63 42.35 66.06
CA ASN A 975 10.24 41.03 66.29
C ASN A 975 10.30 40.19 65.01
N GLU A 976 9.22 40.19 64.22
CA GLU A 976 9.12 39.49 62.94
C GLU A 976 10.16 39.99 61.94
N SER A 977 10.27 41.32 61.75
CA SER A 977 11.31 41.93 60.91
C SER A 977 12.73 41.55 61.36
N ARG A 978 12.97 41.43 62.68
CA ARG A 978 14.23 40.93 63.24
C ARG A 978 14.50 39.46 62.89
N ILE A 979 13.48 38.60 62.94
CA ILE A 979 13.57 37.19 62.56
C ILE A 979 13.83 37.06 61.06
N VAL A 980 13.06 37.76 60.22
CA VAL A 980 13.22 37.76 58.75
C VAL A 980 14.60 38.24 58.33
N ALA A 981 15.13 39.29 58.98
CA ALA A 981 16.51 39.73 58.75
C ALA A 981 17.53 38.62 59.07
N ARG A 982 17.40 37.93 60.22
CA ARG A 982 18.28 36.82 60.59
C ARG A 982 18.15 35.59 59.69
N LEU A 983 16.94 35.27 59.22
CA LEU A 983 16.75 34.19 58.25
C LEU A 983 17.44 34.51 56.92
N ARG A 984 17.32 35.75 56.43
CA ARG A 984 18.05 36.23 55.24
C ARG A 984 19.57 36.23 55.43
N ASP A 985 20.08 36.57 56.63
CA ASP A 985 21.51 36.40 56.95
C ASP A 985 21.94 34.92 56.77
N THR A 986 21.14 33.96 57.27
CA THR A 986 21.46 32.53 57.13
C THR A 986 21.33 32.01 55.69
N GLU A 987 20.38 32.53 54.91
CA GLU A 987 20.22 32.23 53.48
C GLU A 987 21.40 32.77 52.66
N LEU A 988 21.91 33.96 53.00
CA LEU A 988 23.11 34.53 52.39
C LEU A 988 24.35 33.66 52.67
N VAL A 989 24.46 33.05 53.85
CA VAL A 989 25.54 32.09 54.15
C VAL A 989 25.35 30.77 53.39
N SER A 990 24.13 30.23 53.30
CA SER A 990 23.88 28.96 52.61
C SER A 990 24.06 29.07 51.09
N THR A 991 23.61 30.17 50.47
CA THR A 991 23.86 30.50 49.06
C THR A 991 25.35 30.63 48.77
N GLN A 992 26.12 31.31 49.62
CA GLN A 992 27.58 31.42 49.48
C GLN A 992 28.27 30.05 49.56
N ALA A 993 27.87 29.20 50.52
CA ALA A 993 28.41 27.86 50.65
C ALA A 993 28.11 26.98 49.43
N LEU A 994 26.87 27.01 48.92
CA LEU A 994 26.46 26.28 47.72
C LEU A 994 27.17 26.79 46.45
N LEU A 995 27.38 28.10 46.32
CA LEU A 995 28.14 28.68 45.20
C LEU A 995 29.63 28.30 45.23
N LEU A 996 30.21 28.11 46.42
CA LEU A 996 31.60 27.69 46.58
C LEU A 996 31.79 26.18 46.36
N LEU A 997 30.95 25.35 46.98
CA LEU A 997 31.12 23.89 47.06
C LEU A 997 30.32 23.13 45.97
N GLY A 998 29.18 23.66 45.55
CA GLY A 998 28.19 22.99 44.71
C GLY A 998 27.05 22.38 45.52
N ASP A 999 26.11 21.74 44.82
CA ASP A 999 24.97 21.04 45.43
C ASP A 999 25.35 19.68 46.06
N GLY A 1000 26.54 19.15 45.75
CA GLY A 1000 27.05 17.89 46.31
C GLY A 1000 26.39 16.63 45.75
N ILE A 1001 25.52 16.75 44.74
CA ILE A 1001 24.76 15.64 44.17
C ILE A 1001 25.57 14.99 43.03
N PRO A 1002 25.61 13.64 42.90
CA PRO A 1002 26.20 13.00 41.73
C PRO A 1002 25.50 13.44 40.44
N GLY A 1003 26.22 14.16 39.57
CA GLY A 1003 25.67 14.78 38.35
C GLY A 1003 25.04 16.17 38.55
N GLY A 1004 25.10 16.73 39.75
CA GLY A 1004 24.61 18.06 40.08
C GLY A 1004 25.55 19.21 39.69
N GLN A 1005 25.16 20.43 40.05
CA GLN A 1005 25.92 21.66 39.78
C GLN A 1005 27.14 21.76 40.71
N GLY A 1006 28.33 21.61 40.14
CA GLY A 1006 29.59 21.85 40.85
C GLY A 1006 29.83 23.34 41.13
N GLY A 1007 30.25 23.66 42.36
CA GLY A 1007 30.57 25.03 42.77
C GLY A 1007 31.90 25.56 42.24
N ARG A 1008 32.25 26.80 42.59
CA ARG A 1008 33.47 27.47 42.10
C ARG A 1008 34.78 26.73 42.43
N ASN A 1009 34.85 25.97 43.52
CA ASN A 1009 36.04 25.20 43.91
C ASN A 1009 36.11 23.78 43.31
N ARG A 1010 35.29 23.46 42.30
CA ARG A 1010 35.29 22.13 41.66
C ARG A 1010 36.55 21.86 40.84
N ARG A 1011 36.92 20.57 40.76
CA ARG A 1011 37.96 20.03 39.87
C ARG A 1011 37.41 18.83 39.11
N VAL A 1012 37.78 18.67 37.84
CA VAL A 1012 37.35 17.53 37.00
C VAL A 1012 38.58 16.88 36.37
N THR A 1013 38.76 15.58 36.61
CA THR A 1013 39.84 14.78 36.02
C THR A 1013 39.45 14.28 34.62
N ILE A 1014 40.38 14.40 33.67
CA ILE A 1014 40.21 13.95 32.28
C ILE A 1014 41.17 12.79 32.05
N THR A 1015 40.61 11.62 31.76
CA THR A 1015 41.35 10.40 31.37
C THR A 1015 41.43 10.30 29.84
N GLU A 1016 42.38 9.50 29.33
CA GLU A 1016 42.61 9.36 27.87
C GLU A 1016 41.42 8.76 27.10
N GLU A 1017 40.56 8.02 27.80
CA GLU A 1017 39.33 7.44 27.26
C GLU A 1017 38.13 8.40 27.28
N ARG A 1018 38.22 9.53 27.99
CA ARG A 1018 37.07 10.39 28.24
C ARG A 1018 36.56 11.04 26.95
N LEU A 1019 35.29 10.81 26.66
CA LEU A 1019 34.58 11.31 25.48
C LEU A 1019 33.96 12.69 25.75
N CYS A 1020 33.85 13.51 24.71
CA CYS A 1020 33.08 14.76 24.75
C CYS A 1020 31.57 14.47 24.80
N GLY A 1021 30.87 15.04 25.78
CA GLY A 1021 29.42 14.84 25.95
C GLY A 1021 28.51 15.42 24.84
N ALA A 1022 29.07 16.03 23.78
CA ALA A 1022 28.31 16.66 22.70
C ALA A 1022 28.66 16.16 21.28
N CYS A 1023 29.83 15.54 21.10
CA CYS A 1023 30.21 14.91 19.83
C CYS A 1023 30.68 13.46 19.96
N HIS A 1024 30.74 12.94 21.20
CA HIS A 1024 31.16 11.58 21.57
C HIS A 1024 32.56 11.15 21.08
N LYS A 1025 33.39 12.07 20.56
CA LYS A 1025 34.82 11.84 20.26
C LYS A 1025 35.68 11.97 21.51
N ARG A 1026 36.81 11.24 21.57
CA ARG A 1026 37.80 11.35 22.65
C ARG A 1026 38.31 12.78 22.80
N LEU A 1027 38.49 13.24 24.05
CA LEU A 1027 38.97 14.60 24.35
C LEU A 1027 40.48 14.75 24.09
N GLY A 1028 41.30 13.78 24.48
CA GLY A 1028 42.74 13.77 24.22
C GLY A 1028 43.44 15.07 24.65
N ARG A 1029 44.34 15.59 23.79
CA ARG A 1029 45.08 16.85 24.00
C ARG A 1029 44.34 18.13 23.56
N SER A 1030 43.03 18.07 23.31
CA SER A 1030 42.27 19.23 22.82
C SER A 1030 41.96 20.25 23.92
N VAL A 1031 41.63 21.49 23.53
CA VAL A 1031 41.12 22.50 24.46
C VAL A 1031 39.68 22.13 24.87
N VAL A 1032 39.46 22.02 26.17
CA VAL A 1032 38.21 21.57 26.78
C VAL A 1032 37.49 22.69 27.52
N SER A 1033 36.18 22.56 27.67
CA SER A 1033 35.34 23.37 28.55
C SER A 1033 34.50 22.45 29.45
N VAL A 1034 34.21 22.90 30.67
CA VAL A 1034 33.50 22.12 31.70
C VAL A 1034 32.19 22.81 32.05
N LEU A 1035 31.07 22.17 31.70
CA LEU A 1035 29.71 22.66 31.97
C LEU A 1035 29.37 22.52 33.48
N PRO A 1036 28.38 23.26 34.03
CA PRO A 1036 28.08 23.27 35.48
C PRO A 1036 27.79 21.89 36.11
N ASP A 1037 27.21 20.97 35.34
CA ASP A 1037 26.93 19.55 35.63
C ASP A 1037 28.18 18.63 35.57
N ASN A 1038 29.37 19.22 35.54
CA ASN A 1038 30.68 18.54 35.45
C ASN A 1038 30.92 17.72 34.16
N ASN A 1039 30.06 17.91 33.15
CA ASN A 1039 30.28 17.37 31.80
C ASN A 1039 31.38 18.14 31.06
N VAL A 1040 32.28 17.41 30.42
CA VAL A 1040 33.44 17.96 29.69
C VAL A 1040 33.17 17.88 28.18
N VAL A 1041 33.38 19.00 27.49
CA VAL A 1041 33.19 19.12 26.04
C VAL A 1041 34.40 19.77 25.38
N HIS A 1042 34.61 19.50 24.08
CA HIS A 1042 35.52 20.30 23.27
C HIS A 1042 35.09 21.77 23.29
N TYR A 1043 36.04 22.70 23.28
CA TYR A 1043 35.74 24.14 23.26
C TYR A 1043 34.78 24.53 22.12
N ALA A 1044 35.01 24.02 20.91
CA ALA A 1044 34.13 24.24 19.75
C ALA A 1044 32.72 23.63 19.90
N CYS A 1045 32.54 22.62 20.76
CA CYS A 1045 31.25 22.00 21.03
C CYS A 1045 30.45 22.70 22.14
N PHE A 1046 31.03 23.68 22.84
CA PHE A 1046 30.42 24.36 23.99
C PHE A 1046 29.05 24.97 23.65
N ASN A 1047 28.96 25.74 22.56
CA ASN A 1047 27.71 26.38 22.13
C ASN A 1047 26.63 25.36 21.72
N LYS A 1048 27.02 24.21 21.14
CA LYS A 1048 26.07 23.14 20.78
C LYS A 1048 25.53 22.45 22.03
N ALA A 1049 26.39 22.20 23.01
CA ALA A 1049 26.05 21.58 24.28
C ALA A 1049 25.18 22.46 25.20
N THR A 1050 25.30 23.79 25.12
CA THR A 1050 24.45 24.73 25.86
C THR A 1050 23.09 24.96 25.18
N SER A 1051 23.04 24.99 23.84
CA SER A 1051 21.78 25.14 23.10
C SER A 1051 20.89 23.89 23.07
N GLN A 1052 21.45 22.69 23.19
CA GLN A 1052 20.66 21.44 23.22
C GLN A 1052 20.03 21.10 24.57
N ARG A 1053 20.12 21.98 25.58
CA ARG A 1053 19.42 21.77 26.86
C ARG A 1053 17.96 22.21 26.79
N PRO A 1054 16.98 21.34 27.11
CA PRO A 1054 15.62 21.79 27.35
C PRO A 1054 15.58 22.79 28.52
N GLN A 1055 14.68 23.76 28.43
CA GLN A 1055 14.62 24.91 29.35
C GLN A 1055 14.26 24.55 30.82
N SER A 1056 13.96 23.29 31.12
CA SER A 1056 13.64 22.77 32.46
C SER A 1056 14.80 22.80 33.47
N SER A 1057 16.00 23.22 33.07
CA SER A 1057 17.17 23.39 33.96
C SER A 1057 17.67 24.85 34.09
N ARG A 1058 16.90 25.84 33.58
CA ARG A 1058 17.10 27.25 33.95
C ARG A 1058 16.57 27.48 35.37
N ALA A 1059 17.49 27.69 36.32
CA ALA A 1059 17.23 28.13 37.70
C ALA A 1059 16.11 27.35 38.42
N GLY A 1060 16.49 26.30 39.18
CA GLY A 1060 15.56 25.61 40.07
C GLY A 1060 14.86 26.58 41.01
N ASN A 1061 13.54 26.40 41.20
CA ASN A 1061 12.64 27.26 41.97
C ASN A 1061 13.13 27.55 43.41
N TRP A 1062 13.95 28.58 43.58
CA TRP A 1062 14.41 29.09 44.87
C TRP A 1062 13.36 29.93 45.62
N ALA A 1063 12.12 29.95 45.14
CA ALA A 1063 11.01 30.73 45.71
C ALA A 1063 9.70 29.93 45.91
N ARG A 1064 9.75 28.58 45.89
CA ARG A 1064 8.55 27.72 46.11
C ARG A 1064 8.79 26.52 47.05
N ARG A 1065 9.56 26.72 48.11
CA ARG A 1065 9.43 25.98 49.37
C ARG A 1065 9.55 27.00 50.50
N PHE A 1066 8.60 26.96 51.45
CA PHE A 1066 8.43 27.93 52.54
C PHE A 1066 7.89 29.31 52.11
N SER A 1067 6.71 29.28 51.49
CA SER A 1067 5.59 30.12 51.93
C SER A 1067 4.62 29.25 52.73
#